data_AF-A0A1S4BRD0-F1
#
_entry.id   AF-A0A1S4BRD0-F1
#
_cell.length_a   1.000
_cell.length_b   1.000
_cell.length_c   1.000
_cell.angle_alpha   90.00
_cell.angle_beta   90.00
_cell.angle_gamma   90.00
#
_symmetry.space_group_name_H-M   'P 1'
#
loop_
_entity.id
_entity.type
_entity.pdbx_description
1 polymer ?
#
loop_
_entity_poly.entity_id
_entity_poly.type
_entity_poly.pdbx_seq_one_letter_code
_entity_poly.pdbx_strand_id
1 'polypeptide(L)'
;MASHIVGYPRMGPKRELKFALESFWDGKSSAEDLKKVSADLRSSIWKQMADAGIKYIPSNTFSYYDQVLDTTAMLGAVPSRYNWTGGEIGFDTYFSMARGNASVPAMEMTKWFDTNYHFIVPELGPDVNFSYASHKAVDEYKEAKGLGVNTAPVLIGPVSYLLLSKPAKGVEKSFPLLSLLDKILPIYKEVISELKAAGASWIQFDEPTLVLDLEAHQLEAFTKAYAELESTLSGLDVLIETYFADVPAGAFKTLTALKGVTAFGFDLVRGTQTLDLIKGGFPSGKYLFAGVVDGRNIWANDLAASLELLKSLEGIVGKDRLVVSTSCSLLHTAVDLINETKLDDEIKSWLAFAAQKVVEVNALAKALAGDKDEAFFSASAAAQASRKTSPRVTNEAVQKAAAALRGSDHRRTTNVSARLDSQQKKLNLPVLPTTTIGSFPQTVELRRVRREYKAKKISEEEYVKAIKEEIKKVVELQEELDIDVLVHGEPERNDMVEYFGEQLSGFAFTANGWVQSYGSRCVKPPIIYGDVSRPKPMTVFWSSIAQSMTNRPMKGMLTGPVTILNWSFVRNDQPRFETCYQIALAIKDEVEDLEKAGITVIQIDEAALREGLPLRKAEHAFYLNWAVHSFRITNVDIQDTTQIHTHMCYSNFNDIIHSIIDMDADVITIENSRSDEKLLSVFREGVKYGAGIGPGVYDIHSPRIPSTEEIADRVNKMLAVLDTNILWVNPDCGLKTRKYTEVKPALQAMVSAAKAIRTQLASAK
;
A
#
# COMPACT_ATOMS: atom_id res chain seq x y z
N MET A 1 10.65 32.69 8.82
CA MET A 1 9.63 31.64 8.68
C MET A 1 10.25 30.31 9.04
N ALA A 2 9.47 29.41 9.63
CA ALA A 2 9.95 28.12 10.13
C ALA A 2 9.68 26.96 9.16
N SER A 3 10.43 25.88 9.32
CA SER A 3 10.37 24.63 8.55
C SER A 3 10.03 23.45 9.47
N HIS A 4 9.22 22.52 8.98
CA HIS A 4 8.74 21.34 9.70
C HIS A 4 8.74 20.10 8.80
N ILE A 5 9.09 18.95 9.36
CA ILE A 5 8.93 17.65 8.71
C ILE A 5 8.02 16.78 9.58
N VAL A 6 6.90 16.31 9.01
CA VAL A 6 5.90 15.50 9.74
C VAL A 6 6.49 14.17 10.23
N GLY A 7 7.36 13.55 9.41
CA GLY A 7 8.07 12.33 9.75
C GLY A 7 9.06 11.91 8.66
N TYR A 8 9.88 10.89 8.91
CA TYR A 8 11.02 10.52 8.06
C TYR A 8 11.14 9.01 7.80
N PRO A 9 11.67 8.55 6.66
CA PRO A 9 11.97 7.13 6.43
C PRO A 9 12.91 6.54 7.48
N ARG A 10 12.56 5.35 7.97
CA ARG A 10 13.31 4.65 9.03
C ARG A 10 14.19 3.51 8.56
N MET A 11 14.10 3.11 7.29
CA MET A 11 14.84 1.95 6.78
C MET A 11 16.35 2.22 6.63
N GLY A 12 16.73 3.49 6.48
CA GLY A 12 18.09 3.93 6.17
C GLY A 12 18.40 3.93 4.67
N PRO A 13 19.42 4.69 4.22
CA PRO A 13 19.75 4.87 2.80
C PRO A 13 20.01 3.58 2.03
N LYS A 14 20.49 2.53 2.71
CA LYS A 14 20.76 1.21 2.12
C LYS A 14 19.95 0.09 2.78
N ARG A 15 18.86 0.45 3.46
CA ARG A 15 17.98 -0.47 4.23
C ARG A 15 18.72 -1.13 5.40
N GLU A 16 19.59 -0.40 6.08
CA GLU A 16 20.33 -0.83 7.26
C GLU A 16 19.40 -1.48 8.31
N LEU A 17 18.25 -0.86 8.59
CA LEU A 17 17.28 -1.39 9.55
C LEU A 17 16.68 -2.73 9.10
N LYS A 18 16.46 -2.92 7.78
CA LYS A 18 15.92 -4.18 7.24
C LYS A 18 16.81 -5.35 7.63
N PHE A 19 18.09 -5.22 7.33
CA PHE A 19 19.05 -6.30 7.51
C PHE A 19 19.36 -6.52 9.00
N ALA A 20 19.39 -5.46 9.80
CA ALA A 20 19.53 -5.59 11.26
C ALA A 20 18.35 -6.35 11.89
N LEU A 21 17.10 -6.03 11.49
CA LEU A 21 15.91 -6.74 11.95
C LEU A 21 15.93 -8.21 11.54
N GLU A 22 16.22 -8.50 10.27
CA GLU A 22 16.26 -9.88 9.76
C GLU A 22 17.38 -10.70 10.40
N SER A 23 18.55 -10.10 10.61
CA SER A 23 19.64 -10.73 11.35
C SER A 23 19.25 -11.06 12.78
N PHE A 24 18.59 -10.14 13.48
CA PHE A 24 18.10 -10.36 14.85
C PHE A 24 17.05 -11.48 14.90
N TRP A 25 16.07 -11.47 14.00
CA TRP A 25 15.02 -12.49 13.93
C TRP A 25 15.53 -13.89 13.56
N ASP A 26 16.60 -13.96 12.77
CA ASP A 26 17.29 -15.21 12.43
C ASP A 26 18.24 -15.69 13.53
N GLY A 27 18.37 -14.96 14.65
CA GLY A 27 19.29 -15.28 15.75
C GLY A 27 20.76 -15.09 15.41
N LYS A 28 21.07 -14.27 14.38
CA LYS A 28 22.44 -14.01 13.88
C LYS A 28 23.11 -12.80 14.53
N SER A 29 22.35 -11.95 15.23
CA SER A 29 22.84 -10.77 15.96
C SER A 29 22.07 -10.54 17.26
N SER A 30 22.65 -9.83 18.22
CA SER A 30 22.04 -9.60 19.54
C SER A 30 21.01 -8.46 19.52
N ALA A 31 20.28 -8.31 20.63
CA ALA A 31 19.41 -7.15 20.84
C ALA A 31 20.21 -5.84 20.96
N GLU A 32 21.43 -5.86 21.51
CA GLU A 32 22.30 -4.67 21.53
C GLU A 32 22.73 -4.26 20.12
N ASP A 33 23.06 -5.22 19.25
CA ASP A 33 23.44 -4.93 17.86
C ASP A 33 22.30 -4.21 17.12
N LEU A 34 21.06 -4.72 17.27
CA LEU A 34 19.88 -4.10 16.68
C LEU A 34 19.64 -2.69 17.23
N LYS A 35 19.77 -2.51 18.55
CA LYS A 35 19.64 -1.18 19.19
C LYS A 35 20.72 -0.22 18.70
N LYS A 36 21.95 -0.68 18.49
CA LYS A 36 23.06 0.15 18.00
C LYS A 36 22.79 0.68 16.59
N VAL A 37 22.42 -0.20 15.65
CA VAL A 37 22.06 0.22 14.28
C VAL A 37 20.92 1.22 14.30
N SER A 38 19.95 1.01 15.18
CA SER A 38 18.77 1.87 15.29
C SER A 38 19.09 3.25 15.85
N ALA A 39 19.91 3.33 16.89
CA ALA A 39 20.39 4.59 17.45
C ALA A 39 21.24 5.38 16.45
N ASP A 40 22.10 4.69 15.69
CA ASP A 40 22.91 5.32 14.65
C ASP A 40 22.06 5.92 13.53
N LEU A 41 21.03 5.18 13.09
CA LEU A 41 20.07 5.68 12.09
C LEU A 41 19.33 6.91 12.60
N ARG A 42 18.77 6.87 13.82
CA ARG A 42 18.07 8.03 14.41
C ARG A 42 18.99 9.25 14.54
N SER A 43 20.20 9.07 15.07
CA SER A 43 21.22 10.12 15.15
C SER A 43 21.52 10.73 13.78
N SER A 44 21.73 9.90 12.76
CA SER A 44 22.02 10.36 11.40
C SER A 44 20.86 11.19 10.84
N ILE A 45 19.62 10.74 11.04
CA ILE A 45 18.41 11.39 10.54
C ILE A 45 18.20 12.76 11.21
N TRP A 46 18.32 12.84 12.53
CA TRP A 46 18.16 14.11 13.25
C TRP A 46 19.24 15.13 12.90
N LYS A 47 20.50 14.69 12.79
CA LYS A 47 21.61 15.56 12.35
C LYS A 47 21.39 16.04 10.93
N GLN A 48 21.00 15.17 10.01
CA GLN A 48 20.72 15.55 8.63
C GLN A 48 19.65 16.65 8.54
N MET A 49 18.54 16.53 9.28
CA MET A 49 17.50 17.56 9.30
C MET A 49 17.96 18.85 9.98
N ALA A 50 18.73 18.75 11.07
CA ALA A 50 19.31 19.90 11.76
C ALA A 50 20.29 20.67 10.86
N ASP A 51 21.19 19.96 10.18
CA ASP A 51 22.18 20.52 9.24
C ASP A 51 21.48 21.19 8.04
N ALA A 52 20.36 20.63 7.60
CA ALA A 52 19.52 21.24 6.57
C ALA A 52 18.76 22.49 7.05
N GLY A 53 18.76 22.79 8.36
CA GLY A 53 18.11 23.97 8.94
C GLY A 53 16.64 23.78 9.31
N ILE A 54 16.16 22.54 9.48
CA ILE A 54 14.78 22.28 9.92
C ILE A 54 14.58 22.76 11.35
N LYS A 55 13.57 23.60 11.58
CA LYS A 55 13.24 24.10 12.93
C LYS A 55 12.52 23.05 13.78
N TYR A 56 11.49 22.43 13.23
CA TYR A 56 10.67 21.44 13.92
C TYR A 56 11.01 20.04 13.38
N ILE A 57 11.97 19.40 14.05
CA ILE A 57 12.49 18.07 13.68
C ILE A 57 11.70 17.00 14.45
N PRO A 58 11.14 15.99 13.78
CA PRO A 58 10.33 14.98 14.45
C PRO A 58 11.20 13.96 15.23
N SER A 59 10.74 13.55 16.42
CA SER A 59 11.19 12.35 17.12
C SER A 59 10.03 11.39 17.34
N ASN A 60 10.32 10.14 17.74
CA ASN A 60 9.36 9.04 17.83
C ASN A 60 8.78 8.55 16.48
N THR A 61 9.26 9.07 15.36
CA THR A 61 8.88 8.61 14.01
C THR A 61 9.62 7.35 13.55
N PHE A 62 10.78 7.07 14.16
CA PHE A 62 11.45 5.78 14.03
C PHE A 62 10.57 4.67 14.61
N SER A 63 10.66 3.47 14.06
CA SER A 63 10.01 2.28 14.60
C SER A 63 10.77 1.04 14.16
N TYR A 64 10.78 0.02 15.00
CA TYR A 64 11.31 -1.29 14.62
C TYR A 64 10.36 -2.05 13.69
N TYR A 65 9.07 -1.70 13.67
CA TYR A 65 8.11 -2.38 12.82
C TYR A 65 7.00 -1.46 12.32
N ASP A 66 6.25 -0.83 13.24
CA ASP A 66 5.08 -0.02 12.95
C ASP A 66 4.76 1.01 14.06
N GLN A 67 4.35 2.22 13.68
CA GLN A 67 4.05 3.32 14.61
C GLN A 67 2.75 3.12 15.40
N VAL A 68 1.76 2.40 14.86
CA VAL A 68 0.53 2.08 15.60
C VAL A 68 0.79 0.95 16.59
N LEU A 69 1.65 0.00 16.22
CA LEU A 69 2.19 -0.98 17.16
C LEU A 69 3.00 -0.33 18.29
N ASP A 70 3.78 0.71 17.99
CA ASP A 70 4.49 1.47 19.02
C ASP A 70 3.53 2.13 20.01
N THR A 71 2.41 2.68 19.51
CA THR A 71 1.35 3.25 20.37
C THR A 71 0.63 2.16 21.18
N THR A 72 0.41 0.98 20.58
CA THR A 72 -0.14 -0.20 21.29
C THR A 72 0.78 -0.64 22.43
N ALA A 73 2.09 -0.63 22.21
CA ALA A 73 3.07 -0.91 23.25
C ALA A 73 3.11 0.20 24.32
N MET A 74 3.06 1.48 23.92
CA MET A 74 2.96 2.62 24.85
C MET A 74 1.78 2.46 25.80
N LEU A 75 0.62 2.03 25.29
CA LEU A 75 -0.61 1.84 26.06
C LEU A 75 -0.71 0.50 26.79
N GLY A 76 0.27 -0.41 26.63
CA GLY A 76 0.20 -1.75 27.21
C GLY A 76 -0.96 -2.60 26.68
N ALA A 77 -1.45 -2.29 25.48
CA ALA A 77 -2.64 -2.90 24.89
C ALA A 77 -2.33 -4.24 24.21
N VAL A 78 -1.61 -5.12 24.91
CA VAL A 78 -1.14 -6.41 24.38
C VAL A 78 -2.25 -7.47 24.48
N PRO A 79 -2.64 -8.14 23.38
CA PRO A 79 -3.62 -9.22 23.44
C PRO A 79 -3.17 -10.37 24.35
N SER A 80 -4.10 -10.92 25.13
CA SER A 80 -3.83 -11.95 26.16
C SER A 80 -3.09 -13.18 25.64
N ARG A 81 -3.28 -13.55 24.37
CA ARG A 81 -2.59 -14.68 23.72
C ARG A 81 -1.06 -14.56 23.69
N TYR A 82 -0.51 -13.37 23.88
CA TYR A 82 0.94 -13.15 23.96
C TYR A 82 1.50 -13.29 25.38
N ASN A 83 0.64 -13.58 26.38
CA ASN A 83 1.02 -13.86 27.76
C ASN A 83 1.90 -12.78 28.42
N TRP A 84 1.73 -11.51 28.02
CA TRP A 84 2.41 -10.39 28.67
C TRP A 84 1.75 -10.10 30.03
N THR A 85 2.57 -9.99 31.07
CA THR A 85 2.12 -9.90 32.48
C THR A 85 2.32 -8.51 33.10
N GLY A 86 2.53 -7.47 32.28
CA GLY A 86 2.84 -6.11 32.71
C GLY A 86 4.34 -5.76 32.68
N GLY A 87 4.66 -4.48 32.87
CA GLY A 87 6.03 -3.93 32.84
C GLY A 87 6.49 -3.43 31.46
N GLU A 88 7.73 -2.98 31.34
CA GLU A 88 8.25 -2.46 30.07
C GLU A 88 8.21 -3.53 28.96
N ILE A 89 7.61 -3.20 27.82
CA ILE A 89 7.51 -4.10 26.66
C ILE A 89 8.86 -4.16 25.94
N GLY A 90 9.47 -5.35 25.98
CA GLY A 90 10.69 -5.67 25.24
C GLY A 90 10.44 -6.19 23.82
N PHE A 91 11.52 -6.48 23.10
CA PHE A 91 11.49 -6.99 21.73
C PHE A 91 10.71 -8.29 21.55
N ASP A 92 10.73 -9.20 22.52
CA ASP A 92 10.02 -10.48 22.41
C ASP A 92 8.51 -10.27 22.28
N THR A 93 7.92 -9.47 23.16
CA THR A 93 6.49 -9.16 23.12
C THR A 93 6.16 -8.30 21.90
N TYR A 94 6.96 -7.27 21.62
CA TYR A 94 6.76 -6.37 20.49
C TYR A 94 6.75 -7.12 19.14
N PHE A 95 7.77 -7.94 18.88
CA PHE A 95 7.83 -8.72 17.64
C PHE A 95 6.84 -9.89 17.63
N SER A 96 6.49 -10.46 18.79
CA SER A 96 5.43 -11.47 18.84
C SER A 96 4.08 -10.90 18.38
N MET A 97 3.74 -9.66 18.75
CA MET A 97 2.57 -8.96 18.22
C MET A 97 2.70 -8.71 16.70
N ALA A 98 3.86 -8.23 16.27
CA ALA A 98 4.09 -7.82 14.88
C ALA A 98 4.09 -8.97 13.85
N ARG A 99 4.71 -10.11 14.19
CA ARG A 99 4.97 -11.21 13.25
C ARG A 99 4.66 -12.60 13.78
N GLY A 100 4.05 -12.70 14.96
CA GLY A 100 3.75 -13.97 15.60
C GLY A 100 5.00 -14.71 16.07
N ASN A 101 4.79 -15.92 16.56
CA ASN A 101 5.85 -16.83 16.99
C ASN A 101 5.45 -18.29 16.64
N ALA A 102 6.18 -19.28 17.17
CA ALA A 102 5.94 -20.69 16.85
C ALA A 102 4.56 -21.22 17.26
N SER A 103 3.89 -20.61 18.24
CA SER A 103 2.62 -21.07 18.79
C SER A 103 1.46 -20.08 18.66
N VAL A 104 1.75 -18.79 18.42
CA VAL A 104 0.74 -17.71 18.42
C VAL A 104 0.83 -16.90 17.11
N PRO A 105 -0.31 -16.64 16.43
CA PRO A 105 -0.32 -15.82 15.22
C PRO A 105 0.01 -14.35 15.53
N ALA A 106 0.45 -13.60 14.52
CA ALA A 106 0.59 -12.14 14.58
C ALA A 106 -0.77 -11.45 14.76
N MET A 107 -0.76 -10.18 15.17
CA MET A 107 -1.91 -9.30 15.06
C MET A 107 -2.23 -9.02 13.59
N GLU A 108 -3.47 -8.63 13.30
CA GLU A 108 -3.87 -8.23 11.94
C GLU A 108 -3.05 -7.02 11.47
N MET A 109 -2.60 -7.04 10.21
CA MET A 109 -2.08 -5.86 9.54
C MET A 109 -3.03 -5.41 8.44
N THR A 110 -3.19 -4.11 8.27
CA THR A 110 -4.01 -3.53 7.19
C THR A 110 -3.37 -2.28 6.63
N LYS A 111 -3.86 -1.81 5.47
CA LYS A 111 -3.35 -0.61 4.79
C LYS A 111 -3.52 0.63 5.68
N TRP A 112 -2.48 1.46 5.73
CA TRP A 112 -2.52 2.77 6.34
C TRP A 112 -3.14 3.76 5.37
N PHE A 113 -4.44 4.03 5.58
CA PHE A 113 -5.24 4.88 4.69
C PHE A 113 -5.16 4.39 3.23
N ASP A 114 -4.98 5.29 2.27
CA ASP A 114 -4.89 4.97 0.85
C ASP A 114 -3.44 4.68 0.39
N THR A 115 -2.49 4.54 1.34
CA THR A 115 -1.05 4.35 1.05
C THR A 115 -0.67 2.88 0.84
N ASN A 116 0.54 2.63 0.31
CA ASN A 116 1.11 1.28 0.20
C ASN A 116 1.77 0.78 1.50
N TYR A 117 1.73 1.58 2.57
CA TYR A 117 2.21 1.20 3.91
C TYR A 117 1.10 0.44 4.66
N HIS A 118 1.47 -0.48 5.55
CA HIS A 118 0.54 -1.22 6.40
C HIS A 118 0.90 -1.02 7.87
N PHE A 119 -0.12 -0.90 8.71
CA PHE A 119 0.02 -0.80 10.15
C PHE A 119 -0.56 -2.05 10.85
N ILE A 120 -0.17 -2.27 12.11
CA ILE A 120 -0.73 -3.33 12.94
C ILE A 120 -1.98 -2.82 13.65
N VAL A 121 -3.12 -3.47 13.39
CA VAL A 121 -4.43 -3.06 13.91
C VAL A 121 -4.51 -3.40 15.41
N PRO A 122 -4.73 -2.42 16.30
CA PRO A 122 -4.92 -2.73 17.71
C PRO A 122 -6.19 -3.54 17.95
N GLU A 123 -6.10 -4.57 18.78
CA GLU A 123 -7.20 -5.49 19.09
C GLU A 123 -7.69 -5.22 20.51
N LEU A 124 -8.81 -4.52 20.63
CA LEU A 124 -9.24 -3.93 21.89
C LEU A 124 -10.57 -4.52 22.37
N GLY A 125 -10.81 -4.41 23.68
CA GLY A 125 -12.04 -4.84 24.32
C GLY A 125 -12.22 -4.19 25.68
N PRO A 126 -13.36 -4.40 26.35
CA PRO A 126 -13.63 -3.82 27.66
C PRO A 126 -12.62 -4.27 28.73
N ASP A 127 -12.07 -5.48 28.59
CA ASP A 127 -11.20 -6.12 29.58
C ASP A 127 -9.70 -5.82 29.38
N VAL A 128 -9.34 -5.03 28.37
CA VAL A 128 -7.93 -4.61 28.18
C VAL A 128 -7.53 -3.72 29.35
N ASN A 129 -6.47 -4.12 30.05
CA ASN A 129 -5.86 -3.35 31.13
C ASN A 129 -4.74 -2.49 30.57
N PHE A 130 -5.05 -1.25 30.21
CA PHE A 130 -4.06 -0.30 29.71
C PHE A 130 -3.10 0.13 30.82
N SER A 131 -1.83 0.31 30.46
CA SER A 131 -0.80 0.84 31.35
C SER A 131 0.33 1.45 30.52
N TYR A 132 1.03 2.46 31.05
CA TYR A 132 2.19 3.03 30.38
C TYR A 132 3.34 2.00 30.35
N ALA A 133 3.53 1.33 29.22
CA ALA A 133 4.37 0.13 29.11
C ALA A 133 5.50 0.22 28.07
N SER A 134 5.70 1.41 27.47
CA SER A 134 6.82 1.67 26.56
C SER A 134 7.21 3.13 26.62
N HIS A 135 8.45 3.42 27.04
CA HIS A 135 8.97 4.78 27.21
C HIS A 135 9.65 5.33 25.94
N LYS A 136 9.44 4.66 24.79
CA LYS A 136 10.09 4.97 23.51
C LYS A 136 10.09 6.47 23.15
N ALA A 137 8.94 7.15 23.31
CA ALA A 137 8.81 8.56 22.92
C ALA A 137 9.72 9.49 23.75
N VAL A 138 9.75 9.31 25.07
CA VAL A 138 10.59 10.11 25.96
C VAL A 138 12.07 9.75 25.83
N ASP A 139 12.37 8.47 25.60
CA ASP A 139 13.74 7.99 25.39
C ASP A 139 14.34 8.55 24.10
N GLU A 140 13.62 8.50 22.98
CA GLU A 140 14.08 9.10 21.72
C GLU A 140 14.20 10.62 21.80
N TYR A 141 13.30 11.31 22.52
CA TYR A 141 13.43 12.74 22.76
C TYR A 141 14.71 13.07 23.55
N LYS A 142 14.98 12.35 24.64
CA LYS A 142 16.19 12.51 25.46
C LYS A 142 17.45 12.17 24.67
N GLU A 143 17.41 11.13 23.84
CA GLU A 143 18.51 10.74 22.95
C GLU A 143 18.86 11.86 21.97
N ALA A 144 17.87 12.40 21.24
CA ALA A 144 18.07 13.51 20.31
C ALA A 144 18.61 14.76 21.02
N LYS A 145 18.05 15.07 22.19
CA LYS A 145 18.49 16.20 23.02
C LYS A 145 19.94 16.03 23.49
N GLY A 146 20.35 14.82 23.87
CA GLY A 146 21.74 14.47 24.20
C GLY A 146 22.71 14.66 23.03
N LEU A 147 22.22 14.60 21.80
CA LEU A 147 22.97 14.90 20.58
C LEU A 147 22.95 16.40 20.21
N GLY A 148 22.33 17.26 21.02
CA GLY A 148 22.19 18.69 20.78
C GLY A 148 21.04 19.07 19.83
N VAL A 149 20.15 18.13 19.49
CA VAL A 149 19.02 18.36 18.59
C VAL A 149 17.71 18.36 19.39
N ASN A 150 17.07 19.52 19.49
CA ASN A 150 15.71 19.61 20.04
C ASN A 150 14.70 19.11 19.00
N THR A 151 13.84 18.18 19.39
CA THR A 151 12.84 17.56 18.52
C THR A 151 11.42 17.84 19.01
N ALA A 152 10.44 17.67 18.12
CA ALA A 152 9.02 17.60 18.44
C ALA A 152 8.60 16.11 18.44
N PRO A 153 8.28 15.51 19.61
CA PRO A 153 7.79 14.15 19.68
C PRO A 153 6.48 13.99 18.90
N VAL A 154 6.38 12.93 18.11
CA VAL A 154 5.19 12.58 17.33
C VAL A 154 4.45 11.42 17.99
N LEU A 155 3.17 11.57 18.28
CA LEU A 155 2.30 10.53 18.82
C LEU A 155 1.11 10.32 17.88
N ILE A 156 0.66 9.07 17.70
CA ILE A 156 -0.68 8.84 17.13
C ILE A 156 -1.69 9.37 18.14
N GLY A 157 -2.60 10.22 17.69
CA GLY A 157 -3.61 10.84 18.53
C GLY A 157 -4.56 9.80 19.15
N PRO A 158 -5.06 10.04 20.38
CA PRO A 158 -5.83 9.05 21.12
C PRO A 158 -7.12 8.64 20.40
N VAL A 159 -7.74 9.57 19.65
CA VAL A 159 -9.01 9.26 18.96
C VAL A 159 -8.75 8.48 17.68
N SER A 160 -7.77 8.89 16.86
CA SER A 160 -7.36 8.12 15.68
C SER A 160 -6.89 6.72 16.05
N TYR A 161 -6.15 6.54 17.15
CA TYR A 161 -5.75 5.21 17.64
C TYR A 161 -6.96 4.28 17.81
N LEU A 162 -8.01 4.76 18.50
CA LEU A 162 -9.22 3.97 18.74
C LEU A 162 -10.04 3.76 17.46
N LEU A 163 -10.15 4.76 16.58
CA LEU A 163 -10.85 4.63 15.31
C LEU A 163 -10.16 3.68 14.32
N LEU A 164 -8.84 3.51 14.44
CA LEU A 164 -8.03 2.56 13.67
C LEU A 164 -7.95 1.17 14.31
N SER A 165 -8.55 0.98 15.49
CA SER A 165 -8.59 -0.30 16.21
C SER A 165 -9.76 -1.17 15.76
N LYS A 166 -9.76 -2.44 16.20
CA LYS A 166 -10.89 -3.36 16.04
C LYS A 166 -11.24 -4.05 17.36
N PRO A 167 -12.51 -4.45 17.57
CA PRO A 167 -12.85 -5.34 18.66
C PRO A 167 -12.05 -6.65 18.57
N ALA A 168 -11.43 -7.06 19.67
CA ALA A 168 -10.69 -8.32 19.75
C ALA A 168 -11.63 -9.53 19.54
N LYS A 169 -11.05 -10.68 19.19
CA LYS A 169 -11.83 -11.92 19.03
C LYS A 169 -12.58 -12.26 20.34
N GLY A 170 -13.89 -12.45 20.24
CA GLY A 170 -14.77 -12.72 21.39
C GLY A 170 -15.48 -11.48 21.94
N VAL A 171 -15.08 -10.27 21.51
CA VAL A 171 -15.82 -9.03 21.76
C VAL A 171 -16.92 -8.86 20.71
N GLU A 172 -18.08 -8.35 21.12
CA GLU A 172 -19.17 -8.05 20.19
C GLU A 172 -18.72 -7.06 19.11
N LYS A 173 -19.10 -7.31 17.84
CA LYS A 173 -18.71 -6.43 16.71
C LYS A 173 -19.26 -5.00 16.86
N SER A 174 -20.36 -4.83 17.59
CA SER A 174 -21.00 -3.54 17.91
C SER A 174 -20.33 -2.78 19.07
N PHE A 175 -19.30 -3.34 19.70
CA PHE A 175 -18.62 -2.69 20.82
C PHE A 175 -18.05 -1.32 20.40
N PRO A 176 -18.43 -0.22 21.08
CA PRO A 176 -17.99 1.12 20.71
C PRO A 176 -16.55 1.36 21.18
N LEU A 177 -15.56 1.21 20.30
CA LEU A 177 -14.14 1.38 20.64
C LEU A 177 -13.83 2.73 21.29
N LEU A 178 -14.51 3.81 20.87
CA LEU A 178 -14.39 5.14 21.46
C LEU A 178 -14.77 5.20 22.95
N SER A 179 -15.51 4.21 23.47
CA SER A 179 -15.79 4.10 24.92
C SER A 179 -14.53 3.85 25.76
N LEU A 180 -13.43 3.41 25.14
CA LEU A 180 -12.15 3.18 25.80
C LEU A 180 -11.33 4.47 25.99
N LEU A 181 -11.80 5.61 25.46
CA LEU A 181 -11.07 6.88 25.49
C LEU A 181 -10.66 7.28 26.92
N ASP A 182 -11.58 7.18 27.88
CA ASP A 182 -11.32 7.53 29.28
C ASP A 182 -10.29 6.61 29.95
N LYS A 183 -10.03 5.42 29.38
CA LYS A 183 -9.01 4.48 29.87
C LYS A 183 -7.61 4.77 29.31
N ILE A 184 -7.50 5.32 28.10
CA ILE A 184 -6.20 5.59 27.46
C ILE A 184 -5.69 6.99 27.74
N LEU A 185 -6.57 7.98 27.91
CA LEU A 185 -6.17 9.37 28.16
C LEU A 185 -5.27 9.57 29.39
N PRO A 186 -5.44 8.85 30.52
CA PRO A 186 -4.50 8.92 31.64
C PRO A 186 -3.04 8.62 31.23
N ILE A 187 -2.83 7.61 30.37
CA ILE A 187 -1.48 7.23 29.90
C ILE A 187 -0.91 8.31 28.98
N TYR A 188 -1.74 8.88 28.09
CA TYR A 188 -1.31 10.04 27.30
C TYR A 188 -0.89 11.20 28.20
N LYS A 189 -1.60 11.47 29.31
CA LYS A 189 -1.21 12.52 30.27
C LYS A 189 0.14 12.22 30.94
N GLU A 190 0.40 10.96 31.29
CA GLU A 190 1.71 10.53 31.83
C GLU A 190 2.83 10.77 30.81
N VAL A 191 2.66 10.30 29.58
CA VAL A 191 3.63 10.49 28.48
C VAL A 191 3.91 11.97 28.23
N ILE A 192 2.87 12.80 28.10
CA ILE A 192 3.02 14.26 27.88
C ILE A 192 3.77 14.91 29.05
N SER A 193 3.46 14.50 30.29
CA SER A 193 4.11 15.05 31.49
C SER A 193 5.60 14.70 31.52
N GLU A 194 5.97 13.48 31.14
CA GLU A 194 7.38 13.07 31.04
C GLU A 194 8.12 13.78 29.91
N LEU A 195 7.49 13.97 28.75
CA LEU A 195 8.06 14.74 27.64
C LEU A 195 8.32 16.19 28.05
N LYS A 196 7.35 16.83 28.73
CA LYS A 196 7.52 18.17 29.31
C LYS A 196 8.65 18.20 30.33
N ALA A 197 8.72 17.23 31.23
CA ALA A 197 9.79 17.12 32.23
C ALA A 197 11.18 16.92 31.58
N ALA A 198 11.25 16.19 30.47
CA ALA A 198 12.47 16.06 29.68
C ALA A 198 12.85 17.37 28.94
N GLY A 199 11.90 18.31 28.83
CA GLY A 199 12.07 19.65 28.28
C GLY A 199 11.51 19.85 26.87
N ALA A 200 10.62 18.96 26.41
CA ALA A 200 9.91 19.17 25.15
C ALA A 200 9.03 20.42 25.26
N SER A 201 9.13 21.31 24.27
CA SER A 201 8.32 22.53 24.15
C SER A 201 7.26 22.44 23.06
N TRP A 202 7.38 21.45 22.18
CA TRP A 202 6.43 21.13 21.11
C TRP A 202 6.07 19.66 21.18
N ILE A 203 4.84 19.31 20.81
CA ILE A 203 4.40 17.94 20.56
C ILE A 203 3.49 17.93 19.33
N GLN A 204 3.57 16.84 18.56
CA GLN A 204 2.68 16.58 17.44
C GLN A 204 1.79 15.38 17.77
N PHE A 205 0.49 15.55 17.58
CA PHE A 205 -0.48 14.46 17.51
C PHE A 205 -0.93 14.26 16.08
N ASP A 206 -0.70 13.08 15.57
CA ASP A 206 -1.24 12.66 14.29
C ASP A 206 -2.70 12.23 14.50
N GLU A 207 -3.65 13.05 14.03
CA GLU A 207 -5.08 12.73 14.01
C GLU A 207 -5.59 12.57 12.57
N PRO A 208 -5.00 11.67 11.76
CA PRO A 208 -5.31 11.57 10.33
C PRO A 208 -6.72 11.06 10.05
N THR A 209 -7.41 10.46 11.02
CA THR A 209 -8.81 10.05 10.82
C THR A 209 -9.75 11.24 10.62
N LEU A 210 -9.34 12.46 10.97
CA LEU A 210 -10.10 13.69 10.72
C LEU A 210 -10.33 14.00 9.23
N VAL A 211 -9.57 13.38 8.31
CA VAL A 211 -9.82 13.52 6.86
C VAL A 211 -10.92 12.56 6.35
N LEU A 212 -11.38 11.62 7.18
CA LEU A 212 -12.41 10.64 6.82
C LEU A 212 -13.84 11.22 6.93
N ASP A 213 -14.81 10.51 6.37
CA ASP A 213 -16.24 10.74 6.61
C ASP A 213 -16.64 10.28 8.03
N LEU A 214 -16.40 11.16 9.01
CA LEU A 214 -16.73 10.91 10.41
C LEU A 214 -18.15 11.35 10.77
N GLU A 215 -18.81 10.54 11.61
CA GLU A 215 -20.10 10.88 12.20
C GLU A 215 -19.94 11.90 13.36
N ALA A 216 -21.04 12.57 13.72
CA ALA A 216 -21.03 13.61 14.74
C ALA A 216 -20.46 13.13 16.10
N HIS A 217 -20.84 11.92 16.53
CA HIS A 217 -20.35 11.34 17.79
C HIS A 217 -18.84 11.04 17.76
N GLN A 218 -18.28 10.76 16.59
CA GLN A 218 -16.84 10.54 16.42
C GLN A 218 -16.09 11.86 16.50
N LEU A 219 -16.61 12.94 15.88
CA LEU A 219 -16.06 14.30 16.01
C LEU A 219 -16.12 14.82 17.45
N GLU A 220 -17.20 14.53 18.17
CA GLU A 220 -17.34 14.87 19.58
C GLU A 220 -16.28 14.20 20.46
N ALA A 221 -15.85 12.97 20.11
CA ALA A 221 -14.79 12.28 20.84
C ALA A 221 -13.45 13.04 20.80
N PHE A 222 -13.11 13.71 19.69
CA PHE A 222 -11.93 14.59 19.64
C PHE A 222 -12.10 15.78 20.59
N THR A 223 -13.27 16.42 20.56
CA THR A 223 -13.55 17.55 21.45
C THR A 223 -13.39 17.15 22.92
N LYS A 224 -13.95 15.98 23.30
CA LYS A 224 -13.81 15.42 24.65
C LYS A 224 -12.35 15.12 24.99
N ALA A 225 -11.63 14.43 24.11
CA ALA A 225 -10.24 14.03 24.33
C ALA A 225 -9.34 15.24 24.61
N TYR A 226 -9.40 16.25 23.75
CA TYR A 226 -8.52 17.41 23.86
C TYR A 226 -8.95 18.40 24.95
N ALA A 227 -10.23 18.45 25.32
CA ALA A 227 -10.67 19.13 26.53
C ALA A 227 -10.09 18.47 27.79
N GLU A 228 -10.11 17.13 27.86
CA GLU A 228 -9.56 16.37 28.99
C GLU A 228 -8.03 16.44 29.08
N LEU A 229 -7.34 16.64 27.94
CA LEU A 229 -5.88 16.82 27.89
C LEU A 229 -5.44 18.27 28.12
N GLU A 230 -6.33 19.26 28.04
CA GLU A 230 -5.99 20.69 28.04
C GLU A 230 -5.06 21.10 29.19
N SER A 231 -5.37 20.67 30.43
CA SER A 231 -4.56 21.02 31.60
C SER A 231 -3.15 20.47 31.51
N THR A 232 -2.98 19.26 30.96
CA THR A 232 -1.68 18.60 30.82
C THR A 232 -0.87 19.22 29.70
N LEU A 233 -1.55 19.62 28.62
CA LEU A 233 -0.98 20.32 27.45
C LEU A 233 -0.57 21.76 27.77
N SER A 234 -1.01 22.33 28.90
CA SER A 234 -0.64 23.69 29.30
C SER A 234 0.90 23.87 29.36
N GLY A 235 1.38 24.96 28.78
CA GLY A 235 2.80 25.28 28.65
C GLY A 235 3.53 24.55 27.52
N LEU A 236 2.81 23.85 26.64
CA LEU A 236 3.34 23.15 25.48
C LEU A 236 2.68 23.69 24.21
N ASP A 237 3.45 23.83 23.13
CA ASP A 237 2.87 24.02 21.81
C ASP A 237 2.43 22.67 21.24
N VAL A 238 1.19 22.60 20.76
CA VAL A 238 0.54 21.36 20.36
C VAL A 238 0.10 21.48 18.92
N LEU A 239 0.70 20.65 18.07
CA LEU A 239 0.35 20.48 16.66
C LEU A 239 -0.59 19.29 16.50
N ILE A 240 -1.72 19.49 15.83
CA ILE A 240 -2.52 18.39 15.29
C ILE A 240 -2.24 18.28 13.80
N GLU A 241 -1.72 17.14 13.37
CA GLU A 241 -1.43 16.85 11.97
C GLU A 241 -2.57 16.07 11.30
N THR A 242 -2.88 16.47 10.05
CA THR A 242 -3.86 15.81 9.18
C THR A 242 -3.29 15.69 7.78
N TYR A 243 -3.50 14.54 7.13
CA TYR A 243 -2.86 14.27 5.84
C TYR A 243 -3.61 13.26 4.96
N PHE A 244 -3.18 13.17 3.69
CA PHE A 244 -3.66 12.31 2.60
C PHE A 244 -4.92 12.77 1.86
N ALA A 245 -5.76 13.60 2.48
CA ALA A 245 -6.94 14.19 1.86
C ALA A 245 -7.27 15.55 2.51
N ASP A 246 -8.31 16.22 2.02
CA ASP A 246 -8.83 17.43 2.62
C ASP A 246 -9.55 17.13 3.94
N VAL A 247 -9.59 18.14 4.83
CA VAL A 247 -10.36 18.05 6.07
C VAL A 247 -11.80 18.52 5.78
N PRO A 248 -12.83 17.67 6.01
CA PRO A 248 -14.21 18.04 5.77
C PRO A 248 -14.64 19.24 6.62
N ALA A 249 -15.56 20.08 6.13
CA ALA A 249 -15.96 21.31 6.82
C ALA A 249 -16.36 21.12 8.31
N GLY A 250 -17.11 20.05 8.62
CA GLY A 250 -17.49 19.72 10.00
C GLY A 250 -16.30 19.29 10.87
N ALA A 251 -15.37 18.52 10.31
CA ALA A 251 -14.13 18.13 10.95
C ALA A 251 -13.19 19.34 11.13
N PHE A 252 -13.10 20.24 10.15
CA PHE A 252 -12.31 21.47 10.22
C PHE A 252 -12.77 22.37 11.35
N LYS A 253 -14.10 22.54 11.51
CA LYS A 253 -14.68 23.29 12.64
C LYS A 253 -14.33 22.65 13.99
N THR A 254 -14.37 21.32 14.07
CA THR A 254 -14.04 20.58 15.29
C THR A 254 -12.55 20.74 15.62
N LEU A 255 -11.69 20.43 14.65
CA LEU A 255 -10.23 20.52 14.71
C LEU A 255 -9.78 21.92 15.17
N THR A 256 -10.25 22.97 14.51
CA THR A 256 -9.84 24.35 14.79
C THR A 256 -10.33 24.90 16.14
N ALA A 257 -11.25 24.19 16.80
CA ALA A 257 -11.79 24.54 18.11
C ALA A 257 -11.25 23.67 19.28
N LEU A 258 -10.37 22.70 18.99
CA LEU A 258 -9.81 21.81 20.01
C LEU A 258 -9.04 22.58 21.09
N LYS A 259 -9.24 22.17 22.34
CA LYS A 259 -8.62 22.78 23.53
C LYS A 259 -7.14 22.41 23.65
N GLY A 260 -6.33 23.31 24.19
CA GLY A 260 -4.88 23.12 24.29
C GLY A 260 -4.10 23.10 22.96
N VAL A 261 -4.77 23.02 21.80
CA VAL A 261 -4.11 22.97 20.48
C VAL A 261 -3.63 24.36 20.05
N THR A 262 -2.37 24.50 19.64
CA THR A 262 -1.77 25.78 19.21
C THR A 262 -1.45 25.82 17.72
N ALA A 263 -1.41 24.68 17.04
CA ALA A 263 -1.02 24.55 15.65
C ALA A 263 -1.84 23.48 14.90
N PHE A 264 -2.06 23.71 13.60
CA PHE A 264 -2.78 22.78 12.72
C PHE A 264 -1.96 22.52 11.46
N GLY A 265 -1.73 21.23 11.16
CA GLY A 265 -1.06 20.77 9.96
C GLY A 265 -2.05 20.23 8.94
N PHE A 266 -1.85 20.65 7.69
CA PHE A 266 -2.72 20.29 6.58
C PHE A 266 -1.91 19.85 5.37
N ASP A 267 -2.34 18.76 4.75
CA ASP A 267 -1.90 18.34 3.42
C ASP A 267 -2.46 19.28 2.35
N LEU A 268 -1.60 20.13 1.80
CA LEU A 268 -1.94 21.08 0.73
C LEU A 268 -1.48 20.60 -0.65
N VAL A 269 -1.11 19.32 -0.78
CA VAL A 269 -0.81 18.65 -2.05
C VAL A 269 -2.02 17.85 -2.51
N ARG A 270 -2.57 17.01 -1.63
CA ARG A 270 -3.77 16.21 -1.90
C ARG A 270 -5.04 16.82 -1.33
N GLY A 271 -4.95 17.50 -0.19
CA GLY A 271 -6.09 18.10 0.51
C GLY A 271 -6.36 19.56 0.15
N THR A 272 -6.15 19.94 -1.11
CA THR A 272 -6.19 21.35 -1.56
C THR A 272 -7.54 22.04 -1.32
N GLN A 273 -8.65 21.29 -1.22
CA GLN A 273 -9.97 21.83 -0.88
C GLN A 273 -10.00 22.47 0.53
N THR A 274 -9.10 22.05 1.44
CA THR A 274 -8.96 22.66 2.77
C THR A 274 -8.52 24.13 2.68
N LEU A 275 -7.86 24.55 1.58
CA LEU A 275 -7.46 25.94 1.37
C LEU A 275 -8.66 26.89 1.40
N ASP A 276 -9.81 26.47 0.87
CA ASP A 276 -11.01 27.29 0.85
C ASP A 276 -11.59 27.48 2.26
N LEU A 277 -11.50 26.46 3.11
CA LEU A 277 -11.87 26.55 4.52
C LEU A 277 -10.95 27.49 5.29
N ILE A 278 -9.63 27.41 5.05
CA ILE A 278 -8.64 28.31 5.66
C ILE A 278 -8.89 29.76 5.25
N LYS A 279 -9.19 30.03 3.97
CA LYS A 279 -9.55 31.35 3.46
C LYS A 279 -10.88 31.86 4.01
N GLY A 280 -11.83 30.96 4.26
CA GLY A 280 -13.13 31.27 4.87
C GLY A 280 -13.02 31.67 6.34
N GLY A 281 -11.97 31.24 7.04
CA GLY A 281 -11.65 31.70 8.39
C GLY A 281 -10.68 30.76 9.10
N PHE A 282 -9.64 31.33 9.70
CA PHE A 282 -8.65 30.60 10.49
C PHE A 282 -8.56 31.16 11.92
N PRO A 283 -8.37 30.33 12.95
CA PRO A 283 -8.29 30.81 14.33
C PRO A 283 -7.14 31.80 14.56
N SER A 284 -7.45 32.93 15.22
CA SER A 284 -6.45 33.94 15.53
C SER A 284 -5.37 33.40 16.48
N GLY A 285 -4.10 33.73 16.19
CA GLY A 285 -2.94 33.38 17.02
C GLY A 285 -2.49 31.92 16.94
N LYS A 286 -3.18 31.07 16.18
CA LYS A 286 -2.78 29.67 15.95
C LYS A 286 -1.80 29.56 14.78
N TYR A 287 -0.93 28.55 14.82
CA TYR A 287 -0.02 28.27 13.71
C TYR A 287 -0.71 27.45 12.61
N LEU A 288 -0.36 27.75 11.36
CA LEU A 288 -0.68 26.95 10.19
C LEU A 288 0.59 26.25 9.70
N PHE A 289 0.60 24.93 9.74
CA PHE A 289 1.65 24.09 9.16
C PHE A 289 1.20 23.68 7.76
N ALA A 290 1.77 24.34 6.75
CA ALA A 290 1.37 24.21 5.36
C ALA A 290 2.17 23.10 4.67
N GLY A 291 1.56 21.93 4.54
CA GLY A 291 2.14 20.75 3.90
C GLY A 291 2.18 20.84 2.38
N VAL A 292 3.14 21.61 1.84
CA VAL A 292 3.25 21.91 0.39
C VAL A 292 4.31 21.07 -0.32
N VAL A 293 5.19 20.39 0.42
CA VAL A 293 6.20 19.47 -0.15
C VAL A 293 5.67 18.04 -0.08
N ASP A 294 5.44 17.41 -1.23
CA ASP A 294 4.79 16.09 -1.32
C ASP A 294 5.61 14.98 -0.65
N GLY A 295 5.11 14.43 0.46
CA GLY A 295 5.72 13.29 1.16
C GLY A 295 5.35 11.91 0.62
N ARG A 296 4.48 11.83 -0.39
CA ARG A 296 3.87 10.60 -0.92
C ARG A 296 4.30 10.29 -2.35
N ASN A 297 5.12 11.14 -2.95
CA ASN A 297 5.69 10.95 -4.28
C ASN A 297 7.16 11.38 -4.31
N ILE A 298 7.80 11.25 -5.47
CA ILE A 298 9.24 11.48 -5.66
C ILE A 298 9.55 12.66 -6.57
N TRP A 299 8.55 13.41 -7.01
CA TRP A 299 8.77 14.57 -7.87
C TRP A 299 9.39 15.71 -7.06
N ALA A 300 10.32 16.42 -7.68
CA ALA A 300 10.83 17.69 -7.18
C ALA A 300 9.70 18.71 -7.10
N ASN A 301 9.68 19.49 -6.02
CA ASN A 301 8.66 20.49 -5.78
C ASN A 301 8.73 21.62 -6.82
N ASP A 302 7.57 22.13 -7.23
CA ASP A 302 7.48 23.43 -7.91
C ASP A 302 7.61 24.52 -6.84
N LEU A 303 8.86 24.96 -6.61
CA LEU A 303 9.18 25.93 -5.56
C LEU A 303 8.50 27.27 -5.82
N ALA A 304 8.27 27.64 -7.08
CA ALA A 304 7.64 28.91 -7.42
C ALA A 304 6.15 28.89 -7.06
N ALA A 305 5.43 27.85 -7.49
CA ALA A 305 4.01 27.67 -7.15
C ALA A 305 3.80 27.53 -5.63
N SER A 306 4.66 26.75 -4.96
CA SER A 306 4.58 26.57 -3.51
C SER A 306 4.84 27.89 -2.76
N LEU A 307 5.83 28.69 -3.20
CA LEU A 307 6.11 29.99 -2.60
C LEU A 307 4.96 30.98 -2.78
N GLU A 308 4.28 30.98 -3.93
CA GLU A 308 3.10 31.81 -4.17
C GLU A 308 1.95 31.44 -3.23
N LEU A 309 1.65 30.15 -3.11
CA LEU A 309 0.64 29.65 -2.17
C LEU A 309 0.97 30.03 -0.73
N LEU A 310 2.22 29.84 -0.32
CA LEU A 310 2.68 30.17 1.03
C LEU A 310 2.57 31.67 1.33
N LYS A 311 2.87 32.55 0.36
CA LYS A 311 2.65 34.01 0.52
C LYS A 311 1.17 34.36 0.67
N SER A 312 0.29 33.67 -0.04
CA SER A 312 -1.16 33.84 0.13
C SER A 312 -1.62 33.44 1.54
N LEU A 313 -1.12 32.33 2.07
CA LEU A 313 -1.41 31.86 3.42
C LEU A 313 -0.81 32.78 4.50
N GLU A 314 0.38 33.34 4.26
CA GLU A 314 1.01 34.33 5.15
C GLU A 314 0.10 35.55 5.33
N GLY A 315 -0.60 35.98 4.28
CA GLY A 315 -1.58 37.07 4.36
C GLY A 315 -2.78 36.78 5.26
N ILE A 316 -3.07 35.51 5.54
CA ILE A 316 -4.20 35.07 6.39
C ILE A 316 -3.76 34.96 7.86
N VAL A 317 -2.66 34.25 8.12
CA VAL A 317 -2.25 33.90 9.50
C VAL A 317 -1.15 34.80 10.06
N GLY A 318 -0.46 35.55 9.20
CA GLY A 318 0.65 36.42 9.55
C GLY A 318 2.03 35.74 9.51
N LYS A 319 3.07 36.56 9.43
CA LYS A 319 4.45 36.13 9.19
C LYS A 319 5.05 35.21 10.25
N ASP A 320 4.59 35.26 11.49
CA ASP A 320 5.16 34.43 12.58
C ASP A 320 4.32 33.18 12.88
N ARG A 321 3.22 32.96 12.14
CA ARG A 321 2.28 31.86 12.37
C ARG A 321 2.19 30.86 11.22
N LEU A 322 2.88 31.10 10.10
CA LEU A 322 3.00 30.13 9.03
C LEU A 322 4.27 29.28 9.21
N VAL A 323 4.16 27.98 8.98
CA VAL A 323 5.27 27.03 8.99
C VAL A 323 5.22 26.23 7.68
N VAL A 324 6.33 26.18 6.96
CA VAL A 324 6.42 25.35 5.76
C VAL A 324 6.61 23.90 6.17
N SER A 325 5.84 22.99 5.59
CA SER A 325 5.91 21.58 5.92
C SER A 325 5.81 20.63 4.72
N THR A 326 6.06 19.35 5.00
CA THR A 326 5.72 18.24 4.11
C THR A 326 4.23 17.92 4.20
N SER A 327 3.63 17.46 3.11
CA SER A 327 2.19 17.13 3.05
C SER A 327 1.78 15.99 3.98
N CYS A 328 2.72 15.08 4.27
CA CYS A 328 2.58 13.96 5.18
C CYS A 328 3.98 13.53 5.64
N SER A 329 4.08 12.44 6.40
CA SER A 329 5.36 11.82 6.72
C SER A 329 6.12 11.40 5.45
N LEU A 330 7.42 11.71 5.40
CA LEU A 330 8.30 11.26 4.31
C LEU A 330 8.53 9.74 4.33
N LEU A 331 7.98 8.99 5.29
CA LEU A 331 7.95 7.52 5.30
C LEU A 331 7.48 6.92 3.96
N HIS A 332 6.61 7.63 3.24
CA HIS A 332 5.99 7.19 1.99
C HIS A 332 6.79 7.54 0.72
N THR A 333 8.00 8.08 0.87
CA THR A 333 8.92 8.34 -0.25
C THR A 333 10.26 7.62 -0.05
N ALA A 334 11.07 7.58 -1.11
CA ALA A 334 12.39 6.98 -1.06
C ALA A 334 13.36 7.84 -0.22
N VAL A 335 14.47 7.25 0.24
CA VAL A 335 15.33 7.90 1.25
C VAL A 335 16.17 9.03 0.67
N ASP A 336 17.01 8.76 -0.32
CA ASP A 336 17.95 9.76 -0.84
C ASP A 336 18.32 9.50 -2.30
N LEU A 337 18.07 10.50 -3.15
CA LEU A 337 18.29 10.46 -4.60
C LEU A 337 19.78 10.35 -4.95
N ILE A 338 20.70 10.74 -4.06
CA ILE A 338 22.15 10.63 -4.32
C ILE A 338 22.60 9.18 -4.57
N ASN A 339 21.83 8.20 -4.09
CA ASN A 339 22.08 6.78 -4.30
C ASN A 339 21.61 6.27 -5.67
N GLU A 340 20.99 7.12 -6.50
CA GLU A 340 20.60 6.79 -7.86
C GLU A 340 21.77 7.04 -8.81
N THR A 341 22.56 6.01 -9.09
CA THR A 341 23.76 6.14 -9.95
C THR A 341 23.50 5.79 -11.41
N LYS A 342 22.29 5.34 -11.76
CA LYS A 342 21.95 4.85 -13.11
C LYS A 342 20.96 5.72 -13.87
N LEU A 343 20.11 6.48 -13.17
CA LEU A 343 19.22 7.43 -13.82
C LEU A 343 20.06 8.53 -14.48
N ASP A 344 19.65 8.98 -15.66
CA ASP A 344 20.26 10.12 -16.34
C ASP A 344 19.96 11.43 -15.61
N ASP A 345 20.80 12.45 -15.84
CA ASP A 345 20.72 13.71 -15.11
C ASP A 345 19.44 14.50 -15.41
N GLU A 346 18.86 14.34 -16.61
CA GLU A 346 17.59 14.98 -16.97
C GLU A 346 16.46 14.45 -16.09
N ILE A 347 16.24 13.12 -16.05
CA ILE A 347 15.22 12.53 -15.16
C ILE A 347 15.51 12.86 -13.70
N LYS A 348 16.76 12.73 -13.24
CA LYS A 348 17.12 13.03 -11.85
C LYS A 348 16.76 14.45 -11.46
N SER A 349 16.92 15.42 -12.36
CA SER A 349 16.58 16.82 -12.08
C SER A 349 15.09 17.01 -11.76
N TRP A 350 14.22 16.11 -12.22
CA TRP A 350 12.78 16.15 -11.96
C TRP A 350 12.38 15.49 -10.65
N LEU A 351 13.32 14.84 -9.96
CA LEU A 351 13.06 14.02 -8.77
C LEU A 351 13.61 14.66 -7.49
N ALA A 352 12.95 14.37 -6.38
CA ALA A 352 13.39 14.65 -5.03
C ALA A 352 12.93 13.51 -4.10
N PHE A 353 13.86 12.88 -3.39
CA PHE A 353 13.55 11.89 -2.35
C PHE A 353 13.50 12.57 -0.98
N ALA A 354 13.34 11.83 0.13
CA ALA A 354 13.18 12.41 1.46
C ALA A 354 14.29 13.40 1.83
N ALA A 355 15.56 13.05 1.56
CA ALA A 355 16.70 13.94 1.81
C ALA A 355 16.59 15.28 1.05
N GLN A 356 16.19 15.24 -0.23
CA GLN A 356 16.01 16.45 -1.04
C GLN A 356 14.78 17.24 -0.59
N LYS A 357 13.68 16.58 -0.20
CA LYS A 357 12.45 17.22 0.30
C LYS A 357 12.66 17.99 1.60
N VAL A 358 13.54 17.51 2.47
CA VAL A 358 13.98 18.25 3.65
C VAL A 358 14.62 19.59 3.25
N VAL A 359 15.46 19.58 2.21
CA VAL A 359 16.08 20.81 1.68
C VAL A 359 15.05 21.72 1.02
N GLU A 360 14.09 21.17 0.25
CA GLU A 360 13.00 21.94 -0.38
C GLU A 360 12.16 22.71 0.66
N VAL A 361 11.75 22.05 1.76
CA VAL A 361 11.02 22.69 2.85
C VAL A 361 11.81 23.87 3.43
N ASN A 362 13.10 23.69 3.67
CA ASN A 362 13.92 24.76 4.23
C ASN A 362 14.15 25.90 3.23
N ALA A 363 14.35 25.60 1.94
CA ALA A 363 14.51 26.61 0.90
C ALA A 363 13.27 27.51 0.78
N LEU A 364 12.07 26.91 0.83
CA LEU A 364 10.80 27.65 0.86
C LEU A 364 10.68 28.51 2.14
N ALA A 365 11.03 27.96 3.30
CA ALA A 365 10.97 28.70 4.56
C ALA A 365 11.93 29.90 4.57
N LYS A 366 13.15 29.75 4.03
CA LYS A 366 14.11 30.85 3.87
C LYS A 366 13.62 31.90 2.87
N ALA A 367 13.04 31.47 1.75
CA ALA A 367 12.48 32.39 0.75
C ALA A 367 11.36 33.27 1.33
N LEU A 368 10.46 32.71 2.15
CA LEU A 368 9.46 33.50 2.87
C LEU A 368 10.07 34.43 3.94
N ALA A 369 11.20 34.05 4.53
CA ALA A 369 11.92 34.91 5.46
C ALA A 369 12.61 36.11 4.78
N GLY A 370 12.74 36.09 3.45
CA GLY A 370 13.44 37.10 2.65
C GLY A 370 14.87 36.70 2.25
N ASP A 371 15.29 35.47 2.54
CA ASP A 371 16.62 34.91 2.21
C ASP A 371 16.48 33.83 1.13
N LYS A 372 15.95 34.23 -0.04
CA LYS A 372 15.70 33.30 -1.14
C LYS A 372 17.02 32.93 -1.81
N ASP A 373 17.35 31.63 -1.84
CA ASP A 373 18.44 31.09 -2.65
C ASP A 373 18.05 31.11 -4.14
N GLU A 374 18.45 32.18 -4.83
CA GLU A 374 18.11 32.36 -6.24
C GLU A 374 18.69 31.28 -7.15
N ALA A 375 19.83 30.68 -6.80
CA ALA A 375 20.43 29.60 -7.59
C ALA A 375 19.59 28.32 -7.49
N PHE A 376 19.16 27.96 -6.27
CA PHE A 376 18.32 26.78 -6.04
C PHE A 376 16.95 26.92 -6.71
N PHE A 377 16.31 28.09 -6.60
CA PHE A 377 15.02 28.35 -7.28
C PHE A 377 15.15 28.38 -8.80
N SER A 378 16.25 28.91 -9.34
CA SER A 378 16.51 28.89 -10.79
C SER A 378 16.72 27.47 -11.31
N ALA A 379 17.43 26.62 -10.56
CA ALA A 379 17.62 25.20 -10.91
C ALA A 379 16.29 24.44 -10.89
N SER A 380 15.45 24.66 -9.87
CA SER A 380 14.09 24.09 -9.80
C SER A 380 13.25 24.54 -11.00
N ALA A 381 13.21 25.84 -11.32
CA ALA A 381 12.47 26.35 -12.48
C ALA A 381 12.95 25.74 -13.81
N ALA A 382 14.26 25.58 -13.99
CA ALA A 382 14.84 24.94 -15.17
C ALA A 382 14.45 23.46 -15.27
N ALA A 383 14.43 22.73 -14.15
CA ALA A 383 13.98 21.33 -14.11
C ALA A 383 12.48 21.18 -14.43
N GLN A 384 11.62 22.08 -13.91
CA GLN A 384 10.19 22.09 -14.25
C GLN A 384 9.98 22.38 -15.74
N ALA A 385 10.71 23.36 -16.29
CA ALA A 385 10.63 23.70 -17.70
C ALA A 385 11.10 22.55 -18.60
N SER A 386 12.24 21.91 -18.28
CA SER A 386 12.78 20.80 -19.08
C SER A 386 11.82 19.61 -19.10
N ARG A 387 11.21 19.27 -17.95
CA ARG A 387 10.18 18.22 -17.87
C ARG A 387 8.99 18.52 -18.77
N LYS A 388 8.44 19.73 -18.67
CA LYS A 388 7.25 20.15 -19.44
C LYS A 388 7.47 20.11 -20.95
N THR A 389 8.69 20.34 -21.42
CA THR A 389 9.03 20.36 -22.84
C THR A 389 9.70 19.08 -23.36
N SER A 390 9.96 18.10 -22.49
CA SER A 390 10.73 16.91 -22.88
C SER A 390 9.90 16.00 -23.80
N PRO A 391 10.44 15.59 -24.97
CA PRO A 391 9.78 14.62 -25.85
C PRO A 391 9.70 13.22 -25.24
N ARG A 392 10.41 12.98 -24.11
CA ARG A 392 10.30 11.75 -23.33
C ARG A 392 9.00 11.71 -22.53
N VAL A 393 8.45 12.87 -22.18
CA VAL A 393 7.27 13.03 -21.34
C VAL A 393 5.98 12.98 -22.17
N THR A 394 5.97 13.65 -23.33
CA THR A 394 4.77 13.80 -24.16
C THR A 394 4.89 13.02 -25.46
N ASN A 395 3.87 12.21 -25.77
CA ASN A 395 3.69 11.50 -27.04
C ASN A 395 2.29 11.78 -27.58
N GLU A 396 2.20 12.59 -28.63
CA GLU A 396 0.92 13.05 -29.20
C GLU A 396 0.01 11.90 -29.66
N ALA A 397 0.57 10.82 -30.19
CA ALA A 397 -0.21 9.68 -30.65
C ALA A 397 -0.88 8.96 -29.47
N VAL A 398 -0.15 8.80 -28.36
CA VAL A 398 -0.67 8.20 -27.12
C VAL A 398 -1.76 9.08 -26.51
N GLN A 399 -1.53 10.40 -26.43
CA GLN A 399 -2.55 11.32 -25.90
C GLN A 399 -3.83 11.31 -26.72
N LYS A 400 -3.71 11.31 -28.06
CA LYS A 400 -4.87 11.23 -28.95
C LYS A 400 -5.64 9.92 -28.78
N ALA A 401 -4.94 8.79 -28.66
CA ALA A 401 -5.57 7.48 -28.44
C ALA A 401 -6.28 7.43 -27.08
N ALA A 402 -5.64 7.89 -26.01
CA ALA A 402 -6.24 7.91 -24.67
C ALA A 402 -7.45 8.85 -24.58
N ALA A 403 -7.41 10.00 -25.25
CA ALA A 403 -8.55 10.92 -25.31
C ALA A 403 -9.75 10.33 -26.07
N ALA A 404 -9.51 9.53 -27.11
CA ALA A 404 -10.55 8.88 -27.90
C ALA A 404 -11.34 7.80 -27.14
N LEU A 405 -10.82 7.32 -26.00
CA LEU A 405 -11.52 6.36 -25.13
C LEU A 405 -12.66 7.00 -24.34
N ARG A 406 -12.77 8.32 -24.29
CA ARG A 406 -13.80 9.01 -23.50
C ARG A 406 -15.17 8.87 -24.18
N GLY A 407 -16.18 8.51 -23.39
CA GLY A 407 -17.59 8.52 -23.80
C GLY A 407 -18.16 7.17 -24.25
N SER A 408 -17.34 6.14 -24.43
CA SER A 408 -17.79 4.75 -24.58
C SER A 408 -17.49 3.94 -23.33
N ASP A 409 -18.31 2.91 -23.07
CA ASP A 409 -18.23 2.08 -21.86
C ASP A 409 -17.26 0.88 -22.04
N HIS A 410 -16.79 0.64 -23.26
CA HIS A 410 -15.87 -0.45 -23.66
C HIS A 410 -16.22 -1.83 -23.07
N ARG A 411 -17.50 -2.24 -23.18
CA ARG A 411 -17.94 -3.58 -22.79
C ARG A 411 -17.90 -4.54 -23.97
N ARG A 412 -17.61 -5.80 -23.67
CA ARG A 412 -17.79 -6.90 -24.61
C ARG A 412 -19.28 -7.01 -24.96
N THR A 413 -19.60 -7.17 -26.23
CA THR A 413 -20.99 -7.15 -26.73
C THR A 413 -21.83 -8.30 -26.18
N THR A 414 -21.26 -9.49 -26.08
CA THR A 414 -21.94 -10.69 -25.58
C THR A 414 -21.92 -10.70 -24.05
N ASN A 415 -23.06 -11.00 -23.42
CA ASN A 415 -23.13 -11.04 -21.95
C ASN A 415 -22.30 -12.20 -21.36
N VAL A 416 -21.83 -12.03 -20.12
CA VAL A 416 -20.94 -13.01 -19.47
C VAL A 416 -21.50 -14.43 -19.46
N SER A 417 -22.82 -14.61 -19.26
CA SER A 417 -23.43 -15.94 -19.26
C SER A 417 -23.29 -16.68 -20.60
N ALA A 418 -23.52 -16.00 -21.74
CA ALA A 418 -23.39 -16.63 -23.05
C ALA A 418 -21.92 -16.81 -23.46
N ARG A 419 -21.02 -15.95 -22.97
CA ARG A 419 -19.57 -16.15 -23.11
C ARG A 419 -19.11 -17.39 -22.36
N LEU A 420 -19.55 -17.55 -21.10
CA LEU A 420 -19.25 -18.74 -20.28
C LEU A 420 -19.70 -20.04 -20.98
N ASP A 421 -20.85 -20.06 -21.65
CA ASP A 421 -21.27 -21.23 -22.45
C ASP A 421 -20.30 -21.55 -23.60
N SER A 422 -19.82 -20.51 -24.28
CA SER A 422 -18.86 -20.65 -25.39
C SER A 422 -17.48 -21.08 -24.90
N GLN A 423 -17.06 -20.56 -23.75
CA GLN A 423 -15.82 -20.92 -23.06
C GLN A 423 -15.88 -22.36 -22.56
N GLN A 424 -17.00 -22.77 -21.95
CA GLN A 424 -17.19 -24.13 -21.47
C GLN A 424 -17.10 -25.16 -22.60
N LYS A 425 -17.65 -24.85 -23.79
CA LYS A 425 -17.52 -25.70 -24.99
C LYS A 425 -16.08 -25.82 -25.47
N LYS A 426 -15.28 -24.76 -25.37
CA LYS A 426 -13.88 -24.75 -25.82
C LYS A 426 -12.93 -25.38 -24.81
N LEU A 427 -13.11 -25.08 -23.52
CA LEU A 427 -12.21 -25.49 -22.44
C LEU A 427 -12.59 -26.85 -21.84
N ASN A 428 -13.85 -27.25 -21.94
CA ASN A 428 -14.38 -28.52 -21.43
C ASN A 428 -13.97 -28.83 -19.97
N LEU A 429 -14.06 -27.82 -19.10
CA LEU A 429 -13.64 -27.92 -17.70
C LEU A 429 -14.65 -28.74 -16.87
N PRO A 430 -14.21 -29.49 -15.86
CA PRO A 430 -15.13 -30.11 -14.91
C PRO A 430 -15.80 -29.06 -14.03
N VAL A 431 -16.88 -29.46 -13.36
CA VAL A 431 -17.46 -28.67 -12.27
C VAL A 431 -16.43 -28.54 -11.13
N LEU A 432 -16.41 -27.41 -10.42
CA LEU A 432 -15.38 -27.06 -9.44
C LEU A 432 -13.95 -27.10 -10.03
N PRO A 433 -13.67 -26.43 -11.16
CA PRO A 433 -12.34 -26.47 -11.78
C PRO A 433 -11.27 -25.94 -10.81
N THR A 434 -10.10 -26.57 -10.85
CA THR A 434 -8.94 -26.24 -10.03
C THR A 434 -7.93 -25.42 -10.81
N THR A 435 -7.35 -24.43 -10.16
CA THR A 435 -6.25 -23.63 -10.73
C THR A 435 -5.38 -23.06 -9.62
N THR A 436 -4.31 -22.37 -10.00
CA THR A 436 -3.52 -21.53 -9.10
C THR A 436 -3.50 -20.10 -9.61
N ILE A 437 -3.12 -19.14 -8.77
CA ILE A 437 -3.25 -17.73 -9.10
C ILE A 437 -2.20 -17.28 -10.13
N GLY A 438 -0.94 -17.71 -10.03
CA GLY A 438 0.11 -17.30 -10.97
C GLY A 438 1.50 -17.82 -10.57
N SER A 439 2.22 -17.03 -9.79
CA SER A 439 3.60 -17.36 -9.40
C SER A 439 3.76 -18.67 -8.61
N PHE A 440 4.89 -19.36 -8.83
CA PHE A 440 5.37 -20.51 -8.05
C PHE A 440 6.59 -20.13 -7.17
N PRO A 441 7.00 -20.99 -6.21
CA PRO A 441 8.14 -20.72 -5.31
C PRO A 441 9.41 -20.22 -6.01
N GLN A 442 9.90 -19.04 -5.62
CA GLN A 442 11.15 -18.49 -6.18
C GLN A 442 12.38 -19.05 -5.48
N THR A 443 13.02 -20.05 -6.10
CA THR A 443 14.21 -20.74 -5.60
C THR A 443 15.46 -19.85 -5.58
N VAL A 444 16.47 -20.24 -4.79
CA VAL A 444 17.78 -19.58 -4.76
C VAL A 444 18.42 -19.58 -6.15
N GLU A 445 18.28 -20.70 -6.86
CA GLU A 445 18.82 -20.87 -8.20
C GLU A 445 18.14 -19.95 -9.22
N LEU A 446 16.80 -19.85 -9.20
CA LEU A 446 16.07 -18.93 -10.08
C LEU A 446 16.45 -17.46 -9.83
N ARG A 447 16.64 -17.06 -8.56
CA ARG A 447 17.13 -15.72 -8.21
C ARG A 447 18.57 -15.50 -8.69
N ARG A 448 19.43 -16.52 -8.61
CA ARG A 448 20.82 -16.49 -9.10
C ARG A 448 20.85 -16.26 -10.62
N VAL A 449 20.12 -17.08 -11.39
CA VAL A 449 20.01 -16.99 -12.86
C VAL A 449 19.55 -15.61 -13.30
N ARG A 450 18.45 -15.09 -12.74
CA ARG A 450 17.97 -13.73 -13.07
C ARG A 450 18.96 -12.64 -12.74
N ARG A 451 19.64 -12.73 -11.58
CA ARG A 451 20.66 -11.77 -11.17
C ARG A 451 21.87 -11.80 -12.10
N GLU A 452 22.33 -12.98 -12.50
CA GLU A 452 23.46 -13.13 -13.41
C GLU A 452 23.14 -12.63 -14.81
N TYR A 453 21.92 -12.86 -15.31
CA TYR A 453 21.45 -12.29 -16.57
C TYR A 453 21.37 -10.77 -16.51
N LYS A 454 20.73 -10.18 -15.48
CA LYS A 454 20.72 -8.71 -15.28
C LYS A 454 22.14 -8.12 -15.13
N ALA A 455 23.09 -8.89 -14.62
CA ALA A 455 24.50 -8.52 -14.51
C ALA A 455 25.34 -8.81 -15.77
N LYS A 456 24.73 -9.28 -16.87
CA LYS A 456 25.39 -9.66 -18.13
C LYS A 456 26.49 -10.73 -17.96
N LYS A 457 26.34 -11.62 -16.98
CA LYS A 457 27.28 -12.72 -16.69
C LYS A 457 26.96 -14.03 -17.43
N ILE A 458 25.71 -14.20 -17.86
CA ILE A 458 25.25 -15.32 -18.69
C ILE A 458 24.58 -14.75 -19.94
N SER A 459 24.56 -15.53 -21.02
CA SER A 459 23.94 -15.11 -22.28
C SER A 459 22.40 -15.13 -22.19
N GLU A 460 21.73 -14.49 -23.15
CA GLU A 460 20.27 -14.55 -23.26
C GLU A 460 19.81 -15.98 -23.56
N GLU A 461 20.54 -16.74 -24.38
CA GLU A 461 20.23 -18.14 -24.67
C GLU A 461 20.31 -19.02 -23.42
N GLU A 462 21.33 -18.82 -22.58
CA GLU A 462 21.48 -19.53 -21.31
C GLU A 462 20.35 -19.18 -20.33
N TYR A 463 20.01 -17.89 -20.22
CA TYR A 463 18.88 -17.43 -19.42
C TYR A 463 17.57 -18.07 -19.91
N VAL A 464 17.31 -18.00 -21.22
CA VAL A 464 16.09 -18.54 -21.81
C VAL A 464 15.98 -20.04 -21.59
N LYS A 465 17.08 -20.78 -21.74
CA LYS A 465 17.11 -22.21 -21.47
C LYS A 465 16.77 -22.53 -20.01
N ALA A 466 17.35 -21.79 -19.06
CA ALA A 466 17.11 -21.99 -17.63
C ALA A 466 15.65 -21.70 -17.24
N ILE A 467 15.06 -20.61 -17.76
CA ILE A 467 13.66 -20.26 -17.50
C ILE A 467 12.71 -21.30 -18.13
N LYS A 468 12.98 -21.77 -19.36
CA LYS A 468 12.20 -22.84 -19.99
C LYS A 468 12.18 -24.12 -19.15
N GLU A 469 13.31 -24.49 -18.57
CA GLU A 469 13.42 -25.65 -17.70
C GLU A 469 12.61 -25.48 -16.40
N GLU A 470 12.57 -24.29 -15.81
CA GLU A 470 11.73 -24.02 -14.65
C GLU A 470 10.24 -24.06 -14.99
N ILE A 471 9.83 -23.47 -16.12
CA ILE A 471 8.44 -23.56 -16.62
C ILE A 471 8.04 -25.03 -16.80
N LYS A 472 8.91 -25.83 -17.43
CA LYS A 472 8.66 -27.26 -17.64
C LYS A 472 8.40 -28.00 -16.32
N LYS A 473 9.23 -27.78 -15.28
CA LYS A 473 9.02 -28.39 -13.95
C LYS A 473 7.69 -27.98 -13.32
N VAL A 474 7.31 -26.72 -13.47
CA VAL A 474 6.03 -26.20 -12.96
C VAL A 474 4.85 -26.83 -13.71
N VAL A 475 4.95 -27.00 -15.03
CA VAL A 475 3.93 -27.70 -15.83
C VAL A 475 3.82 -29.16 -15.41
N GLU A 476 4.93 -29.90 -15.36
CA GLU A 476 4.96 -31.32 -14.98
C GLU A 476 4.38 -31.55 -13.57
N LEU A 477 4.72 -30.69 -12.60
CA LEU A 477 4.15 -30.75 -11.25
C LEU A 477 2.63 -30.54 -11.24
N GLN A 478 2.13 -29.56 -12.00
CA GLN A 478 0.69 -29.30 -12.04
C GLN A 478 -0.09 -30.41 -12.75
N GLU A 479 0.51 -31.03 -13.79
CA GLU A 479 -0.06 -32.22 -14.43
C GLU A 479 -0.06 -33.43 -13.50
N GLU A 480 1.01 -33.66 -12.72
CA GLU A 480 1.08 -34.69 -11.67
C GLU A 480 -0.06 -34.51 -10.64
N LEU A 481 -0.33 -33.26 -10.26
CA LEU A 481 -1.39 -32.90 -9.33
C LEU A 481 -2.80 -32.93 -9.95
N ASP A 482 -2.92 -33.07 -11.28
CA ASP A 482 -4.17 -33.06 -12.04
C ASP A 482 -4.96 -31.73 -11.89
N ILE A 483 -4.25 -30.60 -11.93
CA ILE A 483 -4.86 -29.26 -11.94
C ILE A 483 -5.51 -28.99 -13.31
N ASP A 484 -6.71 -28.40 -13.35
CA ASP A 484 -7.48 -28.26 -14.59
C ASP A 484 -6.99 -27.12 -15.51
N VAL A 485 -6.64 -25.96 -14.92
CA VAL A 485 -6.12 -24.79 -15.65
C VAL A 485 -4.75 -24.41 -15.06
N LEU A 486 -3.72 -24.41 -15.90
CA LEU A 486 -2.32 -24.28 -15.47
C LEU A 486 -1.81 -22.84 -15.57
N VAL A 487 -0.74 -22.57 -14.83
CA VAL A 487 0.08 -21.36 -14.94
C VAL A 487 1.53 -21.73 -15.23
N HIS A 488 2.31 -20.80 -15.81
CA HIS A 488 3.74 -21.06 -16.09
C HIS A 488 4.66 -20.80 -14.89
N GLY A 489 4.11 -20.28 -13.79
CA GLY A 489 4.82 -20.04 -12.52
C GLY A 489 5.58 -18.72 -12.43
N GLU A 490 5.56 -17.90 -13.48
CA GLU A 490 6.23 -16.59 -13.57
C GLU A 490 7.73 -16.59 -13.17
N PRO A 491 8.54 -17.60 -13.53
CA PRO A 491 9.93 -17.68 -13.10
C PRO A 491 10.77 -16.49 -13.60
N GLU A 492 10.45 -15.94 -14.77
CA GLU A 492 11.11 -14.77 -15.35
C GLU A 492 10.84 -13.46 -14.58
N ARG A 493 9.79 -13.40 -13.75
CA ARG A 493 9.31 -12.15 -13.13
C ARG A 493 9.81 -11.98 -11.69
N ASN A 494 10.54 -10.90 -11.45
CA ASN A 494 10.95 -10.54 -10.08
C ASN A 494 9.85 -9.82 -9.32
N ASP A 495 9.05 -9.00 -9.98
CA ASP A 495 7.98 -8.20 -9.42
C ASP A 495 6.92 -7.96 -10.50
N MET A 496 5.65 -7.91 -10.09
CA MET A 496 4.53 -7.89 -11.03
C MET A 496 4.28 -6.51 -11.64
N VAL A 497 4.93 -5.44 -11.17
CA VAL A 497 4.86 -4.11 -11.81
C VAL A 497 6.19 -3.76 -12.46
N GLU A 498 7.32 -4.09 -11.81
CA GLU A 498 8.65 -3.89 -12.42
C GLU A 498 8.77 -4.60 -13.78
N TYR A 499 8.30 -5.85 -13.88
CA TYR A 499 8.43 -6.64 -15.11
C TYR A 499 7.75 -5.98 -16.32
N PHE A 500 6.54 -5.45 -16.14
CA PHE A 500 5.83 -4.78 -17.23
C PHE A 500 6.42 -3.40 -17.52
N GLY A 501 6.67 -2.61 -16.48
CA GLY A 501 7.25 -1.28 -16.66
C GLY A 501 8.61 -1.33 -17.37
N GLU A 502 9.46 -2.36 -17.14
CA GLU A 502 10.77 -2.51 -17.81
C GLU A 502 10.61 -2.63 -19.34
N GLN A 503 9.40 -2.92 -19.83
CA GLN A 503 9.07 -3.16 -21.23
C GLN A 503 8.11 -2.11 -21.81
N LEU A 504 7.71 -1.10 -21.02
CA LEU A 504 6.82 -0.02 -21.43
C LEU A 504 7.60 1.30 -21.60
N SER A 505 7.19 2.10 -22.59
CA SER A 505 7.61 3.50 -22.67
C SER A 505 7.04 4.30 -21.50
N GLY A 506 7.68 5.42 -21.15
CA GLY A 506 7.22 6.31 -20.08
C GLY A 506 7.58 5.87 -18.66
N PHE A 507 8.33 4.76 -18.51
CA PHE A 507 8.80 4.23 -17.22
C PHE A 507 10.30 4.44 -17.01
N ALA A 508 10.69 4.71 -15.76
CA ALA A 508 12.07 4.68 -15.27
C ALA A 508 12.19 3.85 -13.99
N PHE A 509 13.40 3.34 -13.74
CA PHE A 509 13.68 2.40 -12.66
C PHE A 509 14.80 2.89 -11.76
N THR A 510 14.53 2.93 -10.46
CA THR A 510 15.51 3.29 -9.45
C THR A 510 16.41 2.10 -9.11
N ALA A 511 17.63 2.38 -8.66
CA ALA A 511 18.54 1.42 -8.06
C ALA A 511 18.23 1.23 -6.56
N ASN A 512 17.99 2.33 -5.84
CA ASN A 512 17.86 2.38 -4.39
C ASN A 512 16.62 3.14 -3.89
N GLY A 513 15.66 3.45 -4.77
CA GLY A 513 14.39 4.09 -4.44
C GLY A 513 13.41 3.21 -3.65
N TRP A 514 13.85 2.65 -2.52
CA TRP A 514 13.07 1.76 -1.67
C TRP A 514 12.14 2.55 -0.74
N VAL A 515 10.93 2.03 -0.57
CA VAL A 515 9.92 2.54 0.38
C VAL A 515 9.48 1.39 1.28
N GLN A 516 9.27 1.65 2.56
CA GLN A 516 8.76 0.63 3.48
C GLN A 516 7.29 0.33 3.17
N SER A 517 6.95 -0.95 3.03
CA SER A 517 5.56 -1.39 2.86
C SER A 517 4.97 -1.93 4.15
N TYR A 518 5.70 -2.79 4.88
CA TYR A 518 5.33 -3.26 6.22
C TYR A 518 6.53 -3.95 6.88
N GLY A 519 6.67 -3.87 8.21
CA GLY A 519 7.78 -4.52 8.92
C GLY A 519 9.14 -4.23 8.28
N SER A 520 9.94 -5.26 7.99
CA SER A 520 11.20 -5.10 7.24
C SER A 520 11.06 -5.14 5.71
N ARG A 521 9.86 -5.37 5.17
CA ARG A 521 9.63 -5.47 3.72
C ARG A 521 9.54 -4.08 3.11
N CYS A 522 10.41 -3.84 2.14
CA CYS A 522 10.37 -2.67 1.27
C CYS A 522 9.89 -3.06 -0.13
N VAL A 523 9.32 -2.10 -0.83
CA VAL A 523 9.06 -2.13 -2.27
C VAL A 523 9.94 -1.09 -2.96
N LYS A 524 10.15 -1.24 -4.26
CA LYS A 524 10.90 -0.28 -5.08
C LYS A 524 10.03 0.11 -6.28
N PRO A 525 9.08 1.04 -6.09
CA PRO A 525 8.10 1.38 -7.12
C PRO A 525 8.78 1.88 -8.40
N PRO A 526 8.33 1.44 -9.59
CA PRO A 526 8.74 2.07 -10.84
C PRO A 526 8.24 3.51 -10.92
N ILE A 527 8.89 4.34 -11.73
CA ILE A 527 8.53 5.75 -11.93
C ILE A 527 7.82 5.85 -13.28
N ILE A 528 6.59 6.36 -13.31
CA ILE A 528 5.94 6.75 -14.57
C ILE A 528 6.24 8.21 -14.78
N TYR A 529 7.16 8.55 -15.68
CA TYR A 529 7.58 9.93 -15.92
C TYR A 529 6.93 10.56 -17.17
N GLY A 530 6.41 9.73 -18.08
CA GLY A 530 5.91 10.18 -19.38
C GLY A 530 4.76 9.32 -19.91
N ASP A 531 4.37 9.60 -21.14
CA ASP A 531 3.27 8.89 -21.79
C ASP A 531 3.61 7.42 -22.05
N VAL A 532 2.67 6.53 -21.70
CA VAL A 532 2.88 5.08 -21.68
C VAL A 532 2.43 4.44 -22.99
N SER A 533 3.28 3.57 -23.55
CA SER A 533 2.95 2.74 -24.71
C SER A 533 3.74 1.43 -24.70
N ARG A 534 3.21 0.41 -25.39
CA ARG A 534 3.86 -0.89 -25.52
C ARG A 534 4.68 -0.95 -26.84
N PRO A 535 6.02 -0.91 -26.80
CA PRO A 535 6.84 -0.99 -28.01
C PRO A 535 6.92 -2.41 -28.61
N LYS A 536 6.82 -3.47 -27.79
CA LYS A 536 6.96 -4.88 -28.20
C LYS A 536 6.13 -5.80 -27.30
N PRO A 537 5.78 -7.02 -27.76
CA PRO A 537 5.19 -8.04 -26.89
C PRO A 537 6.03 -8.36 -25.67
N MET A 538 5.37 -8.50 -24.51
CA MET A 538 6.03 -8.58 -23.19
C MET A 538 6.04 -9.98 -22.59
N THR A 539 4.99 -10.76 -22.82
CA THR A 539 4.68 -12.02 -22.13
C THR A 539 4.33 -13.15 -23.08
N VAL A 540 4.02 -12.82 -24.33
CA VAL A 540 3.64 -13.77 -25.38
C VAL A 540 4.67 -14.90 -25.51
N PHE A 541 5.98 -14.57 -25.55
CA PHE A 541 7.03 -15.58 -25.71
C PHE A 541 6.95 -16.69 -24.66
N TRP A 542 6.89 -16.32 -23.37
CA TRP A 542 6.84 -17.29 -22.27
C TRP A 542 5.52 -18.06 -22.23
N SER A 543 4.41 -17.36 -22.44
CA SER A 543 3.07 -17.95 -22.40
C SER A 543 2.89 -18.98 -23.52
N SER A 544 3.32 -18.68 -24.74
CA SER A 544 3.26 -19.60 -25.88
C SER A 544 4.12 -20.84 -25.68
N ILE A 545 5.31 -20.68 -25.09
CA ILE A 545 6.18 -21.82 -24.75
C ILE A 545 5.52 -22.69 -23.67
N ALA A 546 4.94 -22.08 -22.64
CA ALA A 546 4.28 -22.82 -21.57
C ALA A 546 3.07 -23.59 -22.10
N GLN A 547 2.23 -22.96 -22.94
CA GLN A 547 1.08 -23.63 -23.55
C GLN A 547 1.50 -24.77 -24.48
N SER A 548 2.65 -24.72 -25.14
CA SER A 548 3.11 -25.83 -26.01
C SER A 548 3.64 -27.04 -25.25
N MET A 549 3.84 -26.93 -23.93
CA MET A 549 4.31 -28.02 -23.07
C MET A 549 3.17 -28.88 -22.50
N THR A 550 1.91 -28.49 -22.67
CA THR A 550 0.74 -29.18 -22.10
C THR A 550 -0.47 -29.11 -23.04
N ASN A 551 -1.38 -30.07 -22.91
CA ASN A 551 -2.68 -30.03 -23.57
C ASN A 551 -3.75 -29.31 -22.72
N ARG A 552 -3.44 -28.98 -21.47
CA ARG A 552 -4.36 -28.24 -20.59
C ARG A 552 -4.34 -26.74 -20.93
N PRO A 553 -5.43 -26.01 -20.65
CA PRO A 553 -5.43 -24.56 -20.80
C PRO A 553 -4.33 -23.92 -19.92
N MET A 554 -3.45 -23.15 -20.54
CA MET A 554 -2.43 -22.34 -19.88
C MET A 554 -2.92 -20.89 -19.75
N LYS A 555 -2.80 -20.33 -18.56
CA LYS A 555 -3.13 -18.92 -18.30
C LYS A 555 -2.03 -17.99 -18.80
N GLY A 556 -2.41 -17.01 -19.64
CA GLY A 556 -1.62 -15.80 -19.83
C GLY A 556 -1.71 -14.92 -18.59
N MET A 557 -0.59 -14.38 -18.11
CA MET A 557 -0.54 -13.66 -16.84
C MET A 557 -0.17 -12.19 -17.06
N LEU A 558 -1.06 -11.26 -16.74
CA LEU A 558 -0.86 -9.82 -16.86
C LEU A 558 -1.19 -9.10 -15.56
N THR A 559 -0.53 -7.96 -15.34
CA THR A 559 -0.93 -7.02 -14.28
C THR A 559 -1.83 -5.97 -14.90
N GLY A 560 -2.96 -5.69 -14.24
CA GLY A 560 -3.93 -4.71 -14.69
C GLY A 560 -3.41 -3.26 -14.62
N PRO A 561 -4.01 -2.36 -15.42
CA PRO A 561 -3.56 -0.98 -15.54
C PRO A 561 -3.66 -0.19 -14.23
N VAL A 562 -4.68 -0.46 -13.40
CA VAL A 562 -4.88 0.25 -12.13
C VAL A 562 -3.80 -0.14 -11.13
N THR A 563 -3.38 -1.40 -11.12
CA THR A 563 -2.30 -1.91 -10.26
C THR A 563 -0.94 -1.39 -10.69
N ILE A 564 -0.65 -1.39 -11.99
CA ILE A 564 0.58 -0.77 -12.52
C ILE A 564 0.63 0.71 -12.11
N LEU A 565 -0.48 1.43 -12.20
CA LEU A 565 -0.58 2.82 -11.77
C LEU A 565 -0.38 2.99 -10.25
N ASN A 566 -1.08 2.22 -9.42
CA ASN A 566 -1.11 2.41 -7.97
C ASN A 566 0.18 1.98 -7.27
N TRP A 567 0.92 1.03 -7.84
CA TRP A 567 2.22 0.57 -7.32
C TRP A 567 3.43 1.19 -8.02
N SER A 568 3.21 2.23 -8.81
CA SER A 568 4.24 3.11 -9.34
C SER A 568 4.21 4.49 -8.69
N PHE A 569 5.35 5.16 -8.70
CA PHE A 569 5.40 6.61 -8.52
C PHE A 569 4.89 7.28 -9.80
N VAL A 570 3.61 7.65 -9.78
CA VAL A 570 2.92 8.25 -10.93
C VAL A 570 3.31 9.71 -11.08
N ARG A 571 3.51 10.16 -12.33
CA ARG A 571 3.61 11.56 -12.73
C ARG A 571 2.51 12.42 -12.11
N ASN A 572 2.87 13.63 -11.68
CA ASN A 572 1.99 14.60 -11.00
C ASN A 572 1.60 15.81 -11.88
N ASP A 573 1.84 15.76 -13.17
CA ASP A 573 1.57 16.80 -14.17
C ASP A 573 0.31 16.53 -15.02
N GLN A 574 -0.41 15.44 -14.74
CA GLN A 574 -1.71 15.14 -15.33
C GLN A 574 -2.57 14.28 -14.37
N PRO A 575 -3.90 14.17 -14.57
CA PRO A 575 -4.75 13.30 -13.77
C PRO A 575 -4.37 11.82 -13.89
N ARG A 576 -4.48 11.09 -12.76
CA ARG A 576 -4.18 9.64 -12.69
C ARG A 576 -4.94 8.80 -13.73
N PHE A 577 -6.23 9.12 -13.97
CA PHE A 577 -7.05 8.36 -14.91
C PHE A 577 -6.54 8.47 -16.35
N GLU A 578 -5.94 9.60 -16.74
CA GLU A 578 -5.37 9.75 -18.08
C GLU A 578 -4.15 8.83 -18.25
N THR A 579 -3.28 8.75 -17.24
CA THR A 579 -2.16 7.79 -17.25
C THR A 579 -2.68 6.35 -17.23
N CYS A 580 -3.74 6.06 -16.46
CA CYS A 580 -4.33 4.72 -16.40
C CYS A 580 -4.86 4.25 -17.76
N TYR A 581 -5.51 5.12 -18.52
CA TYR A 581 -5.97 4.79 -19.87
C TYR A 581 -4.83 4.50 -20.85
N GLN A 582 -3.70 5.20 -20.74
CA GLN A 582 -2.52 4.88 -21.54
C GLN A 582 -1.97 3.49 -21.21
N ILE A 583 -1.89 3.14 -19.92
CA ILE A 583 -1.50 1.78 -19.50
C ILE A 583 -2.52 0.76 -20.01
N ALA A 584 -3.81 1.04 -19.91
CA ALA A 584 -4.87 0.14 -20.37
C ALA A 584 -4.76 -0.18 -21.87
N LEU A 585 -4.45 0.82 -22.72
CA LEU A 585 -4.17 0.63 -24.14
C LEU A 585 -2.93 -0.25 -24.36
N ALA A 586 -1.86 -0.04 -23.60
CA ALA A 586 -0.65 -0.85 -23.69
C ALA A 586 -0.90 -2.32 -23.30
N ILE A 587 -1.71 -2.56 -22.27
CA ILE A 587 -2.09 -3.91 -21.83
C ILE A 587 -3.09 -4.54 -22.81
N LYS A 588 -4.00 -3.77 -23.41
CA LYS A 588 -4.92 -4.23 -24.45
C LYS A 588 -4.18 -4.91 -25.60
N ASP A 589 -3.14 -4.27 -26.12
CA ASP A 589 -2.34 -4.85 -27.20
C ASP A 589 -1.69 -6.19 -26.79
N GLU A 590 -1.29 -6.33 -25.53
CA GLU A 590 -0.69 -7.56 -25.01
C GLU A 590 -1.72 -8.69 -24.84
N VAL A 591 -2.93 -8.36 -24.38
CA VAL A 591 -4.05 -9.30 -24.29
C VAL A 591 -4.40 -9.86 -25.66
N GLU A 592 -4.51 -9.00 -26.67
CA GLU A 592 -4.80 -9.41 -28.04
C GLU A 592 -3.70 -10.28 -28.64
N ASP A 593 -2.43 -9.98 -28.35
CA ASP A 593 -1.32 -10.79 -28.85
C ASP A 593 -1.22 -12.15 -28.15
N LEU A 594 -1.58 -12.24 -26.87
CA LEU A 594 -1.73 -13.53 -26.18
C LEU A 594 -2.84 -14.38 -26.81
N GLU A 595 -4.00 -13.79 -27.10
CA GLU A 595 -5.10 -14.49 -27.77
C GLU A 595 -4.67 -14.97 -29.17
N LYS A 596 -4.03 -14.11 -29.98
CA LYS A 596 -3.49 -14.47 -31.31
C LYS A 596 -2.47 -15.60 -31.23
N ALA A 597 -1.72 -15.70 -30.13
CA ALA A 597 -0.75 -16.76 -29.89
C ALA A 597 -1.38 -18.09 -29.40
N GLY A 598 -2.70 -18.15 -29.28
CA GLY A 598 -3.44 -19.35 -28.89
C GLY A 598 -3.69 -19.49 -27.39
N ILE A 599 -3.42 -18.46 -26.59
CA ILE A 599 -3.75 -18.46 -25.16
C ILE A 599 -5.25 -18.18 -25.01
N THR A 600 -5.97 -19.10 -24.38
CA THR A 600 -7.44 -19.10 -24.32
C THR A 600 -7.99 -18.72 -22.94
N VAL A 601 -7.11 -18.62 -21.95
CA VAL A 601 -7.41 -18.11 -20.61
C VAL A 601 -6.37 -17.03 -20.31
N ILE A 602 -6.80 -15.80 -20.06
CA ILE A 602 -5.90 -14.68 -19.76
C ILE A 602 -6.32 -14.08 -18.43
N GLN A 603 -5.38 -14.03 -17.48
CA GLN A 603 -5.59 -13.41 -16.19
C GLN A 603 -4.97 -12.01 -16.16
N ILE A 604 -5.75 -11.03 -15.72
CA ILE A 604 -5.37 -9.63 -15.57
C ILE A 604 -5.58 -9.24 -14.11
N ASP A 605 -4.49 -9.17 -13.33
CA ASP A 605 -4.56 -9.00 -11.88
C ASP A 605 -4.71 -7.54 -11.49
N GLU A 606 -5.79 -7.22 -10.77
CA GLU A 606 -6.01 -5.90 -10.19
C GLU A 606 -5.86 -5.92 -8.66
N ALA A 607 -4.68 -6.37 -8.22
CA ALA A 607 -4.30 -6.48 -6.83
C ALA A 607 -4.41 -5.17 -6.05
N ALA A 608 -4.28 -4.01 -6.72
CA ALA A 608 -4.33 -2.69 -6.09
C ALA A 608 -5.59 -1.88 -6.44
N LEU A 609 -6.67 -2.49 -6.95
CA LEU A 609 -7.91 -1.78 -7.29
C LEU A 609 -8.50 -1.02 -6.10
N ARG A 610 -8.48 -1.63 -4.91
CA ARG A 610 -9.02 -0.99 -3.72
C ARG A 610 -8.08 0.07 -3.14
N GLU A 611 -6.76 -0.08 -3.32
CA GLU A 611 -5.76 0.82 -2.71
C GLU A 611 -5.83 2.23 -3.27
N GLY A 612 -6.32 2.38 -4.51
CA GLY A 612 -6.51 3.69 -5.12
C GLY A 612 -7.81 4.39 -4.72
N LEU A 613 -8.69 3.75 -3.93
CA LEU A 613 -9.92 4.41 -3.48
C LEU A 613 -9.58 5.69 -2.71
N PRO A 614 -10.19 6.83 -3.09
CA PRO A 614 -10.11 8.04 -2.30
C PRO A 614 -10.64 7.80 -0.88
N LEU A 615 -10.12 8.54 0.10
CA LEU A 615 -10.57 8.42 1.49
C LEU A 615 -12.01 8.95 1.71
N ARG A 616 -12.46 9.86 0.83
CA ARG A 616 -13.78 10.49 0.87
C ARG A 616 -14.76 9.64 0.06
N LYS A 617 -15.87 9.21 0.67
CA LYS A 617 -16.91 8.38 0.02
C LYS A 617 -17.49 9.04 -1.23
N ALA A 618 -17.64 10.36 -1.22
CA ALA A 618 -18.16 11.13 -2.35
C ALA A 618 -17.30 11.01 -3.63
N GLU A 619 -16.02 10.68 -3.49
CA GLU A 619 -15.08 10.56 -4.60
C GLU A 619 -14.92 9.12 -5.11
N HIS A 620 -15.42 8.13 -4.37
CA HIS A 620 -15.32 6.71 -4.74
C HIS A 620 -15.89 6.44 -6.13
N ALA A 621 -17.06 7.00 -6.45
CA ALA A 621 -17.75 6.75 -7.71
C ALA A 621 -16.91 7.19 -8.91
N PHE A 622 -16.26 8.35 -8.83
CA PHE A 622 -15.39 8.85 -9.88
C PHE A 622 -14.18 7.92 -10.08
N TYR A 623 -13.52 7.54 -8.98
CA TYR A 623 -12.39 6.60 -9.00
C TYR A 623 -12.75 5.26 -9.64
N LEU A 624 -13.78 4.61 -9.09
CA LEU A 624 -14.20 3.29 -9.51
C LEU A 624 -14.65 3.28 -10.97
N ASN A 625 -15.27 4.36 -11.46
CA ASN A 625 -15.68 4.47 -12.85
C ASN A 625 -14.49 4.37 -13.80
N TRP A 626 -13.46 5.20 -13.65
CA TRP A 626 -12.31 5.15 -14.57
C TRP A 626 -11.43 3.93 -14.31
N ALA A 627 -11.35 3.42 -13.08
CA ALA A 627 -10.55 2.24 -12.76
C ALA A 627 -11.14 0.98 -13.43
N VAL A 628 -12.44 0.76 -13.28
CA VAL A 628 -13.16 -0.34 -13.92
C VAL A 628 -13.20 -0.18 -15.44
N HIS A 629 -13.38 1.05 -15.94
CA HIS A 629 -13.27 1.34 -17.36
C HIS A 629 -11.88 0.99 -17.91
N SER A 630 -10.80 1.35 -17.19
CA SER A 630 -9.43 0.99 -17.57
C SER A 630 -9.24 -0.51 -17.66
N PHE A 631 -9.79 -1.28 -16.72
CA PHE A 631 -9.77 -2.74 -16.79
C PHE A 631 -10.48 -3.25 -18.04
N ARG A 632 -11.69 -2.78 -18.34
CA ARG A 632 -12.47 -3.24 -19.51
C ARG A 632 -11.79 -2.93 -20.85
N ILE A 633 -11.15 -1.77 -20.98
CA ILE A 633 -10.37 -1.41 -22.17
C ILE A 633 -9.34 -2.50 -22.51
N THR A 634 -8.74 -3.16 -21.51
CA THR A 634 -7.71 -4.19 -21.73
C THR A 634 -8.21 -5.41 -22.51
N ASN A 635 -9.51 -5.71 -22.50
CA ASN A 635 -10.02 -6.98 -23.00
C ASN A 635 -11.33 -6.89 -23.79
N VAL A 636 -11.78 -5.68 -24.13
CA VAL A 636 -13.05 -5.46 -24.85
C VAL A 636 -13.16 -6.18 -26.20
N ASP A 637 -12.05 -6.38 -26.92
CA ASP A 637 -12.05 -6.89 -28.31
C ASP A 637 -11.67 -8.38 -28.43
N ILE A 638 -11.57 -9.11 -27.31
CA ILE A 638 -11.24 -10.54 -27.35
C ILE A 638 -12.46 -11.39 -27.75
N GLN A 639 -12.20 -12.59 -28.27
CA GLN A 639 -13.24 -13.54 -28.66
C GLN A 639 -14.03 -14.05 -27.44
N ASP A 640 -15.33 -14.30 -27.63
CA ASP A 640 -16.23 -14.88 -26.60
C ASP A 640 -15.75 -16.22 -26.04
N THR A 641 -14.92 -16.93 -26.80
CA THR A 641 -14.33 -18.21 -26.38
C THR A 641 -13.07 -18.08 -25.52
N THR A 642 -12.52 -16.88 -25.39
CA THR A 642 -11.38 -16.57 -24.53
C THR A 642 -11.89 -16.08 -23.19
N GLN A 643 -11.38 -16.68 -22.11
CA GLN A 643 -11.82 -16.42 -20.75
C GLN A 643 -10.91 -15.40 -20.07
N ILE A 644 -11.48 -14.31 -19.56
CA ILE A 644 -10.78 -13.33 -18.72
C ILE A 644 -10.94 -13.67 -17.25
N HIS A 645 -9.80 -13.91 -16.62
CA HIS A 645 -9.68 -14.03 -15.18
C HIS A 645 -9.19 -12.70 -14.61
N THR A 646 -9.60 -12.38 -13.39
CA THR A 646 -8.96 -11.32 -12.61
C THR A 646 -8.79 -11.74 -11.17
N HIS A 647 -7.64 -11.43 -10.59
CA HIS A 647 -7.36 -11.66 -9.18
C HIS A 647 -7.33 -10.35 -8.40
N MET A 648 -7.92 -10.35 -7.21
CA MET A 648 -7.89 -9.23 -6.27
C MET A 648 -7.48 -9.71 -4.87
N CYS A 649 -6.46 -9.06 -4.29
CA CYS A 649 -5.87 -9.44 -2.99
C CYS A 649 -6.68 -8.90 -1.78
N TYR A 650 -8.00 -9.00 -1.81
CA TYR A 650 -8.89 -8.58 -0.72
C TYR A 650 -9.97 -9.61 -0.46
N SER A 651 -10.55 -9.57 0.74
CA SER A 651 -11.66 -10.43 1.16
C SER A 651 -12.95 -9.67 1.48
N ASN A 652 -12.89 -8.33 1.58
CA ASN A 652 -14.06 -7.49 1.87
C ASN A 652 -14.38 -6.60 0.67
N PHE A 653 -15.56 -6.81 0.08
CA PHE A 653 -16.04 -6.15 -1.13
C PHE A 653 -17.33 -5.38 -0.96
N ASN A 654 -17.85 -5.25 0.27
CA ASN A 654 -19.16 -4.64 0.52
C ASN A 654 -19.29 -3.25 -0.12
N ASP A 655 -18.21 -2.47 -0.12
CA ASP A 655 -18.22 -1.10 -0.65
C ASP A 655 -17.87 -1.00 -2.15
N ILE A 656 -17.47 -2.10 -2.80
CA ILE A 656 -17.02 -2.10 -4.21
C ILE A 656 -17.62 -3.24 -5.06
N ILE A 657 -18.60 -3.98 -4.55
CA ILE A 657 -19.15 -5.15 -5.23
C ILE A 657 -19.70 -4.82 -6.62
N HIS A 658 -20.38 -3.69 -6.77
CA HIS A 658 -20.90 -3.24 -8.06
C HIS A 658 -19.77 -2.97 -9.07
N SER A 659 -18.66 -2.39 -8.61
CA SER A 659 -17.50 -2.15 -9.46
C SER A 659 -16.86 -3.46 -9.94
N ILE A 660 -16.86 -4.50 -9.12
CA ILE A 660 -16.37 -5.84 -9.50
C ILE A 660 -17.26 -6.48 -10.57
N ILE A 661 -18.58 -6.32 -10.46
CA ILE A 661 -19.50 -6.75 -11.52
C ILE A 661 -19.24 -5.96 -12.80
N ASP A 662 -19.06 -4.64 -12.66
CA ASP A 662 -18.85 -3.76 -13.80
C ASP A 662 -17.53 -3.99 -14.53
N MET A 663 -16.55 -4.66 -13.91
CA MET A 663 -15.35 -5.14 -14.60
C MET A 663 -15.67 -6.14 -15.72
N ASP A 664 -16.80 -6.83 -15.65
CA ASP A 664 -17.26 -7.80 -16.66
C ASP A 664 -16.23 -8.92 -16.93
N ALA A 665 -15.49 -9.33 -15.89
CA ALA A 665 -14.60 -10.48 -15.94
C ALA A 665 -15.41 -11.79 -15.99
N ASP A 666 -14.89 -12.80 -16.69
CA ASP A 666 -15.57 -14.10 -16.79
C ASP A 666 -15.37 -14.94 -15.52
N VAL A 667 -14.20 -14.79 -14.87
CA VAL A 667 -13.87 -15.42 -13.59
C VAL A 667 -13.12 -14.43 -12.68
N ILE A 668 -13.56 -14.30 -11.42
CA ILE A 668 -12.82 -13.56 -10.39
C ILE A 668 -12.23 -14.53 -9.35
N THR A 669 -11.02 -14.25 -8.88
CA THR A 669 -10.43 -14.95 -7.73
C THR A 669 -10.10 -13.95 -6.63
N ILE A 670 -10.42 -14.29 -5.38
CA ILE A 670 -10.34 -13.38 -4.23
C ILE A 670 -9.70 -14.09 -3.02
N GLU A 671 -9.04 -13.32 -2.15
CA GLU A 671 -8.56 -13.85 -0.87
C GLU A 671 -9.74 -14.16 0.06
N ASN A 672 -9.76 -15.32 0.70
CA ASN A 672 -10.84 -15.68 1.63
C ASN A 672 -10.44 -16.68 2.74
N SER A 673 -9.24 -17.28 2.70
CA SER A 673 -8.90 -18.37 3.64
C SER A 673 -8.84 -17.96 5.12
N ARG A 674 -8.68 -16.66 5.40
CA ARG A 674 -8.65 -16.08 6.75
C ARG A 674 -9.94 -15.35 7.14
N SER A 675 -10.90 -15.27 6.23
CA SER A 675 -12.13 -14.51 6.43
C SER A 675 -13.32 -15.42 6.72
N ASP A 676 -14.33 -14.88 7.41
CA ASP A 676 -15.59 -15.58 7.66
C ASP A 676 -16.32 -15.78 6.33
N GLU A 677 -16.67 -17.03 5.99
CA GLU A 677 -17.32 -17.37 4.72
C GLU A 677 -18.67 -16.68 4.55
N LYS A 678 -19.28 -16.15 5.63
CA LYS A 678 -20.47 -15.30 5.56
C LYS A 678 -20.25 -14.04 4.70
N LEU A 679 -19.01 -13.55 4.54
CA LEU A 679 -18.72 -12.43 3.65
C LEU A 679 -19.03 -12.75 2.18
N LEU A 680 -19.14 -14.02 1.80
CA LEU A 680 -19.52 -14.43 0.45
C LEU A 680 -21.03 -14.30 0.19
N SER A 681 -21.87 -14.08 1.22
CA SER A 681 -23.30 -13.85 1.01
C SER A 681 -23.57 -12.61 0.17
N VAL A 682 -22.65 -11.64 0.14
CA VAL A 682 -22.72 -10.44 -0.73
C VAL A 682 -22.88 -10.76 -2.22
N PHE A 683 -22.42 -11.93 -2.67
CA PHE A 683 -22.56 -12.37 -4.07
C PHE A 683 -23.93 -13.01 -4.39
N ARG A 684 -24.80 -13.17 -3.38
CA ARG A 684 -26.18 -13.66 -3.49
C ARG A 684 -27.21 -12.66 -2.98
N GLU A 685 -26.95 -12.06 -1.84
CA GLU A 685 -27.84 -11.15 -1.12
C GLU A 685 -27.67 -9.74 -1.70
N GLY A 686 -28.63 -9.31 -2.51
CA GLY A 686 -28.64 -7.97 -3.12
C GLY A 686 -27.93 -7.87 -4.48
N VAL A 687 -27.15 -8.87 -4.87
CA VAL A 687 -26.43 -8.94 -6.15
C VAL A 687 -26.50 -10.35 -6.72
N LYS A 688 -26.89 -10.51 -7.99
CA LYS A 688 -26.74 -11.78 -8.73
C LYS A 688 -25.48 -11.70 -9.60
N TYR A 689 -24.34 -12.17 -9.08
CA TYR A 689 -23.04 -12.02 -9.76
C TYR A 689 -23.00 -12.73 -11.12
N GLY A 690 -23.46 -13.99 -11.20
CA GLY A 690 -23.70 -14.69 -12.46
C GLY A 690 -22.46 -15.04 -13.29
N ALA A 691 -21.24 -14.81 -12.77
CA ALA A 691 -19.97 -15.12 -13.41
C ALA A 691 -19.10 -16.03 -12.51
N GLY A 692 -17.99 -16.55 -13.03
CA GLY A 692 -17.10 -17.44 -12.29
C GLY A 692 -16.49 -16.78 -11.06
N ILE A 693 -16.39 -17.50 -9.95
CA ILE A 693 -15.81 -16.99 -8.70
C ILE A 693 -14.98 -18.07 -7.99
N GLY A 694 -13.79 -17.69 -7.54
CA GLY A 694 -12.85 -18.56 -6.83
C GLY A 694 -12.35 -17.93 -5.53
N PRO A 695 -13.11 -18.01 -4.43
CA PRO A 695 -12.64 -17.59 -3.12
C PRO A 695 -11.56 -18.55 -2.61
N GLY A 696 -10.42 -18.02 -2.18
CA GLY A 696 -9.27 -18.84 -1.82
C GLY A 696 -9.54 -19.83 -0.68
N VAL A 697 -9.06 -21.06 -0.86
CA VAL A 697 -9.20 -22.17 0.10
C VAL A 697 -7.90 -22.54 0.82
N TYR A 698 -6.78 -21.90 0.46
CA TYR A 698 -5.46 -22.15 1.02
C TYR A 698 -4.74 -20.82 1.33
N ASP A 699 -4.42 -20.62 2.62
CA ASP A 699 -3.67 -19.48 3.14
C ASP A 699 -2.19 -19.53 2.75
N ILE A 700 -1.82 -18.78 1.71
CA ILE A 700 -0.43 -18.72 1.22
C ILE A 700 0.48 -17.83 2.09
N HIS A 701 -0.05 -17.15 3.10
CA HIS A 701 0.73 -16.34 4.03
C HIS A 701 1.21 -17.13 5.25
N SER A 702 0.80 -18.41 5.35
CA SER A 702 1.24 -19.34 6.39
C SER A 702 2.08 -20.47 5.79
N PRO A 703 3.16 -20.92 6.44
CA PRO A 703 3.87 -22.14 6.04
C PRO A 703 3.11 -23.43 6.42
N ARG A 704 1.97 -23.32 7.11
CA ARG A 704 1.14 -24.47 7.51
C ARG A 704 0.46 -25.09 6.29
N ILE A 705 0.55 -26.41 6.16
CA ILE A 705 -0.14 -27.18 5.12
C ILE A 705 -1.57 -27.50 5.60
N PRO A 706 -2.64 -27.06 4.93
CA PRO A 706 -4.01 -27.43 5.26
C PRO A 706 -4.28 -28.91 4.92
N SER A 707 -5.22 -29.53 5.65
CA SER A 707 -5.67 -30.90 5.36
C SER A 707 -6.69 -30.92 4.21
N THR A 708 -6.87 -32.09 3.60
CA THR A 708 -7.91 -32.29 2.57
C THR A 708 -9.30 -32.03 3.15
N GLU A 709 -9.53 -32.43 4.40
CA GLU A 709 -10.81 -32.25 5.11
C GLU A 709 -11.09 -30.77 5.37
N GLU A 710 -10.08 -30.00 5.77
CA GLU A 710 -10.20 -28.56 5.97
C GLU A 710 -10.57 -27.84 4.67
N ILE A 711 -9.92 -28.19 3.56
CA ILE A 711 -10.25 -27.61 2.25
C ILE A 711 -11.66 -28.04 1.80
N ALA A 712 -12.02 -29.31 1.96
CA ALA A 712 -13.33 -29.81 1.56
C ALA A 712 -14.47 -29.14 2.36
N ASP A 713 -14.28 -28.93 3.67
CA ASP A 713 -15.22 -28.19 4.51
C ASP A 713 -15.39 -26.75 4.02
N ARG A 714 -14.30 -26.06 3.69
CA ARG A 714 -14.35 -24.71 3.11
C ARG A 714 -15.11 -24.67 1.79
N VAL A 715 -14.83 -25.60 0.87
CA VAL A 715 -15.54 -25.66 -0.42
C VAL A 715 -17.04 -25.94 -0.21
N ASN A 716 -17.41 -26.82 0.72
CA ASN A 716 -18.82 -27.08 1.03
C ASN A 716 -19.53 -25.85 1.63
N LYS A 717 -18.85 -25.10 2.51
CA LYS A 717 -19.36 -23.82 3.01
C LYS A 717 -19.56 -22.80 1.90
N MET A 718 -18.63 -22.73 0.94
CA MET A 718 -18.78 -21.89 -0.25
C MET A 718 -19.96 -22.34 -1.11
N LEU A 719 -20.16 -23.64 -1.32
CA LEU A 719 -21.30 -24.19 -2.06
C LEU A 719 -22.66 -23.93 -1.40
N ALA A 720 -22.70 -23.71 -0.08
CA ALA A 720 -23.92 -23.30 0.59
C ALA A 720 -24.38 -21.89 0.16
N VAL A 721 -23.44 -21.05 -0.28
CA VAL A 721 -23.68 -19.63 -0.62
C VAL A 721 -23.41 -19.28 -2.09
N LEU A 722 -22.73 -20.12 -2.87
CA LEU A 722 -22.42 -19.87 -4.28
C LEU A 722 -22.96 -21.00 -5.16
N ASP A 723 -23.31 -20.68 -6.40
CA ASP A 723 -23.82 -21.68 -7.34
C ASP A 723 -22.68 -22.61 -7.81
N THR A 724 -22.98 -23.91 -7.87
CA THR A 724 -21.99 -24.95 -8.14
C THR A 724 -21.33 -24.84 -9.52
N ASN A 725 -22.04 -24.30 -10.51
CA ASN A 725 -21.57 -24.18 -11.88
C ASN A 725 -20.59 -23.02 -12.12
N ILE A 726 -20.40 -22.14 -11.13
CA ILE A 726 -19.52 -20.97 -11.24
C ILE A 726 -18.39 -20.96 -10.21
N LEU A 727 -18.37 -21.88 -9.25
CA LEU A 727 -17.35 -21.94 -8.20
C LEU A 727 -16.05 -22.59 -8.72
N TRP A 728 -14.93 -21.89 -8.51
CA TRP A 728 -13.57 -22.35 -8.76
C TRP A 728 -12.86 -22.69 -7.45
N VAL A 729 -11.86 -23.58 -7.51
CA VAL A 729 -11.05 -23.97 -6.35
C VAL A 729 -9.59 -23.56 -6.59
N ASN A 730 -9.11 -22.61 -5.79
CA ASN A 730 -7.78 -22.02 -5.92
C ASN A 730 -7.20 -21.59 -4.54
N PRO A 731 -5.88 -21.37 -4.44
CA PRO A 731 -5.27 -20.70 -3.30
C PRO A 731 -5.71 -19.24 -3.16
N ASP A 732 -5.39 -18.61 -2.02
CA ASP A 732 -5.66 -17.19 -1.78
C ASP A 732 -4.94 -16.25 -2.74
N CYS A 733 -3.68 -16.53 -3.08
CA CYS A 733 -2.84 -15.69 -3.95
C CYS A 733 -1.75 -16.54 -4.63
N GLY A 734 -0.77 -15.90 -5.27
CA GLY A 734 0.41 -16.54 -5.85
C GLY A 734 1.32 -17.21 -4.80
N LEU A 735 2.06 -18.24 -5.22
CA LEU A 735 2.84 -19.13 -4.34
C LEU A 735 4.33 -18.72 -4.23
N LYS A 736 4.70 -17.54 -4.75
CA LYS A 736 6.07 -16.99 -4.78
C LYS A 736 6.82 -17.02 -3.44
N THR A 737 6.12 -16.77 -2.34
CA THR A 737 6.73 -16.68 -1.00
C THR A 737 6.87 -18.02 -0.30
N ARG A 738 6.33 -19.10 -0.88
CA ARG A 738 6.36 -20.46 -0.32
C ARG A 738 7.52 -21.30 -0.81
N LYS A 739 7.66 -22.48 -0.21
CA LYS A 739 8.60 -23.52 -0.62
C LYS A 739 7.84 -24.66 -1.29
N TYR A 740 8.48 -25.36 -2.23
CA TYR A 740 7.87 -26.53 -2.89
C TYR A 740 7.46 -27.63 -1.91
N THR A 741 8.16 -27.78 -0.79
CA THR A 741 7.81 -28.71 0.31
C THR A 741 6.50 -28.35 1.01
N GLU A 742 6.05 -27.10 0.92
CA GLU A 742 4.77 -26.59 1.45
C GLU A 742 3.70 -26.68 0.34
N VAL A 743 4.06 -26.24 -0.88
CA VAL A 743 3.13 -26.09 -2.02
C VAL A 743 2.61 -27.44 -2.52
N LYS A 744 3.50 -28.42 -2.76
CA LYS A 744 3.08 -29.72 -3.34
C LYS A 744 2.00 -30.42 -2.50
N PRO A 745 2.18 -30.64 -1.18
CA PRO A 745 1.15 -31.29 -0.37
C PRO A 745 -0.12 -30.43 -0.21
N ALA A 746 -0.01 -29.10 -0.13
CA ALA A 746 -1.19 -28.22 -0.03
C ALA A 746 -2.05 -28.25 -1.31
N LEU A 747 -1.43 -28.19 -2.49
CA LEU A 747 -2.15 -28.30 -3.76
C LEU A 747 -2.72 -29.71 -3.98
N GLN A 748 -2.00 -30.76 -3.55
CA GLN A 748 -2.53 -32.11 -3.58
C GLN A 748 -3.81 -32.24 -2.75
N ALA A 749 -3.81 -31.72 -1.51
CA ALA A 749 -5.00 -31.69 -0.67
C ALA A 749 -6.16 -30.92 -1.32
N MET A 750 -5.85 -29.79 -1.98
CA MET A 750 -6.83 -28.97 -2.70
C MET A 750 -7.51 -29.73 -3.84
N VAL A 751 -6.72 -30.38 -4.71
CA VAL A 751 -7.26 -31.14 -5.84
C VAL A 751 -8.02 -32.38 -5.34
N SER A 752 -7.51 -33.07 -4.32
CA SER A 752 -8.20 -34.21 -3.70
C SER A 752 -9.56 -33.82 -3.13
N ALA A 753 -9.66 -32.66 -2.47
CA ALA A 753 -10.93 -32.13 -1.97
C ALA A 753 -11.91 -31.83 -3.11
N ALA A 754 -11.47 -31.15 -4.17
CA ALA A 754 -12.32 -30.85 -5.33
C ALA A 754 -12.84 -32.12 -5.99
N LYS A 755 -11.97 -33.13 -6.20
CA LYS A 755 -12.36 -34.44 -6.76
C LYS A 755 -13.39 -35.17 -5.90
N ALA A 756 -13.20 -35.20 -4.58
CA ALA A 756 -14.14 -35.84 -3.67
C ALA A 756 -15.53 -35.20 -3.76
N ILE A 757 -15.60 -33.87 -3.81
CA ILE A 757 -16.87 -33.14 -3.91
C ILE A 757 -17.51 -33.31 -5.29
N ARG A 758 -16.73 -33.35 -6.38
CA ARG A 758 -17.24 -33.67 -7.73
C ARG A 758 -17.97 -35.03 -7.75
N THR A 759 -17.41 -36.06 -7.11
CA THR A 759 -18.05 -37.38 -7.01
C THR A 759 -19.36 -37.33 -6.22
N GLN A 760 -19.40 -36.56 -5.12
CA GLN A 760 -20.62 -36.37 -4.33
C GLN A 760 -21.72 -35.68 -5.15
N LEU A 761 -21.38 -34.61 -5.88
CA LEU A 761 -22.31 -33.87 -6.74
C LEU A 761 -22.82 -34.70 -7.92
N ALA A 762 -21.98 -35.56 -8.49
CA ALA A 762 -22.39 -36.48 -9.55
C ALA A 762 -23.32 -37.59 -9.06
N SER A 763 -23.19 -38.01 -7.79
CA SER A 763 -24.02 -39.06 -7.18
C SER A 763 -25.36 -38.52 -6.63
N ALA A 764 -25.47 -37.21 -6.44
CA ALA A 764 -26.68 -36.53 -5.96
C ALA A 764 -27.64 -36.12 -7.10
N LYS A 765 -27.22 -36.27 -8.36
CA LYS A 765 -28.04 -36.14 -9.56
C LYS A 765 -28.59 -37.51 -9.96
#